data_AF-A0A7Z9WQP0-F1
#
_entry.id   AF-A0A7Z9WQP0-F1
#
_cell.length_a   1.000
_cell.length_b   1.000
_cell.length_c   1.000
_cell.angle_alpha   90.00
_cell.angle_beta   90.00
_cell.angle_gamma   90.00
#
_symmetry.space_group_name_H-M   'P 1'
#
loop_
_entity.id
_entity.type
_entity.pdbx_description
1 polymer ?
#
loop_
_entity_poly.entity_id
_entity_poly.type
_entity_poly.pdbx_seq_one_letter_code
_entity_poly.pdbx_strand_id
1 'polypeptide(L)'
;DSWAHRDGGQATEKAKALVRAAVRRVSHHEPLEVREVPVNPDVLVVGGGIAGIEAALTLAEAGKRVYLVEREPSLGGHMAQLDKTFPTLDCSACILTPKMSEVAAHPNIELLTYSEVESVEGYVGNFKVKIKKKARKVTPDCTGCSDCEDPCPITLPSEFDEGLGERKAIYRPFPQAVPNIYTISRKGDPACQASCPIHQNAYGYIALAAKGKYEEALDLILWDNPLPSTLSRVCHHPCEEDCRRGEVDQPLAIRAMKRFITEAVGDWSLPGPGPEEEREERVAVVGSGPAGLACAYDLRRKGYRVKVYEAAAEAGGRLALIPPFRLPREVLERELARLEEIGIEIVRRAPVGMNGGPPLDRLQREYRAVFIAVGAPEERLGLPGEGLQVQGVLSGREFLKKFALDPAELDLGRRVVVIGDDDRAVDIARAAVRLEAVEEATLVCPLPRLKAASEELEAAQEEGVRLLTSITPLRILEDEDRKVEGLECRGAGSSSSFVLECTTVILSLGLGRSPEGGMLERFGLRRTPDHAIAVDPITLATEIEGVFAGGECAFPSLSIVEAMASGRKGAESIHRYLNGLEMYEGREREGAYASTIEVETSGREVHPRLRREPPRLPRAERGLEEEVQLPLEEGAAREEAKRCLKCADCCDCRLCWTVCEPEAIDYSMEDELVEVEVGAVILATGYKPFDPRKIPQYGYGRYDNVITALQFERMLNSSGPTEGKILLKDGSPPKKIAIIHCVGSRDERFNPYCSKICCMYSLKFAHLVRERTEAEVYNFYIDLRAFGKGYEEFYRRIRSEGIKLIRGLPGEIVQQDGKLHLLGEDSLLDEMYDIEVDMVILATGLEPREDAEEVRRLFNISCSRDGWF
;
A
#
# COMPACT_ATOMS: atom_id res chain seq x y z
N ASP A 1 -44.08 -9.27 -37.72
CA ASP A 1 -44.00 -10.70 -38.09
C ASP A 1 -43.95 -10.96 -39.60
N SER A 2 -44.52 -10.11 -40.46
CA SER A 2 -44.42 -10.26 -41.93
C SER A 2 -42.99 -10.24 -42.48
N TRP A 3 -42.06 -9.54 -41.81
CA TRP A 3 -40.66 -9.44 -42.25
C TRP A 3 -39.83 -10.71 -42.06
N ALA A 4 -40.25 -11.64 -41.20
CA ALA A 4 -39.52 -12.87 -40.92
C ALA A 4 -40.04 -14.09 -41.69
N HIS A 5 -41.17 -13.99 -42.41
CA HIS A 5 -41.80 -15.09 -43.14
C HIS A 5 -41.95 -14.74 -44.63
N ARG A 6 -41.29 -15.49 -45.52
CA ARG A 6 -41.33 -15.26 -46.98
C ARG A 6 -42.54 -15.87 -47.68
N ASP A 7 -43.23 -16.83 -47.05
CA ASP A 7 -44.46 -17.45 -47.54
C ASP A 7 -45.69 -16.68 -47.02
N GLY A 8 -46.40 -16.02 -47.93
CA GLY A 8 -47.55 -15.16 -47.61
C GLY A 8 -48.75 -15.92 -47.01
N GLY A 9 -48.91 -17.21 -47.31
CA GLY A 9 -50.01 -18.01 -46.77
C GLY A 9 -49.83 -18.31 -45.28
N GLN A 10 -48.66 -18.84 -44.92
CA GLN A 10 -48.33 -19.17 -43.52
C GLN A 10 -48.20 -17.91 -42.64
N ALA A 11 -47.62 -16.83 -43.19
CA ALA A 11 -47.54 -15.54 -42.50
C ALA A 11 -48.93 -15.00 -42.15
N THR A 12 -49.90 -15.18 -43.05
CA THR A 12 -51.29 -14.75 -42.83
C THR A 12 -51.98 -15.56 -41.74
N GLU A 13 -51.82 -16.88 -41.72
CA GLU A 13 -52.39 -17.71 -40.65
C GLU A 13 -51.77 -17.43 -39.27
N LYS A 14 -50.45 -17.21 -39.21
CA LYS A 14 -49.78 -16.76 -37.98
C LYS A 14 -50.31 -15.41 -37.51
N ALA A 15 -50.45 -14.44 -38.41
CA ALA A 15 -51.00 -13.13 -38.08
C ALA A 15 -52.44 -13.24 -37.55
N LYS A 16 -53.30 -14.05 -38.18
CA LYS A 16 -54.65 -14.34 -37.68
C LYS A 16 -54.62 -14.96 -36.28
N ALA A 17 -53.70 -15.89 -36.01
CA ALA A 17 -53.55 -16.52 -34.71
C ALA A 17 -53.09 -15.52 -33.64
N LEU A 18 -52.10 -14.68 -33.93
CA LEU A 18 -51.63 -13.63 -33.01
C LEU A 18 -52.69 -12.58 -32.72
N VAL A 19 -53.43 -12.14 -33.74
CA VAL A 19 -54.57 -11.24 -33.56
C VAL A 19 -55.65 -11.91 -32.71
N ARG A 20 -55.98 -13.18 -32.97
CA ARG A 20 -56.95 -13.93 -32.17
C ARG A 20 -56.49 -14.08 -30.72
N ALA A 21 -55.20 -14.34 -30.48
CA ALA A 21 -54.63 -14.42 -29.15
C ALA A 21 -54.66 -13.06 -28.43
N ALA A 22 -54.31 -11.97 -29.13
CA ALA A 22 -54.39 -10.61 -28.60
C ALA A 22 -55.83 -10.23 -28.23
N VAL A 23 -56.79 -10.48 -29.13
CA VAL A 23 -58.22 -10.25 -28.88
C VAL A 23 -58.73 -11.11 -27.71
N ARG A 24 -58.30 -12.38 -27.63
CA ARG A 24 -58.65 -13.24 -26.50
C ARG A 24 -58.07 -12.73 -25.18
N ARG A 25 -56.82 -12.22 -25.19
CA ARG A 25 -56.19 -11.60 -24.02
C ARG A 25 -56.96 -10.38 -23.53
N VAL A 26 -57.52 -9.55 -24.43
CA VAL A 26 -58.35 -8.39 -24.05
C VAL A 26 -59.53 -8.79 -23.18
N SER A 27 -60.15 -9.96 -23.39
CA SER A 27 -61.26 -10.44 -22.53
C SER A 27 -60.83 -10.81 -21.09
N HIS A 28 -59.53 -10.90 -20.84
CA HIS A 28 -58.92 -11.14 -19.53
C HIS A 28 -58.20 -9.89 -18.99
N HIS A 29 -58.22 -8.76 -19.69
CA HIS A 29 -57.66 -7.53 -19.17
C HIS A 29 -58.56 -6.99 -18.06
N GLU A 30 -57.95 -6.57 -16.97
CA GLU A 30 -58.59 -5.78 -15.93
C GLU A 30 -58.27 -4.30 -16.17
N PRO A 31 -59.17 -3.36 -15.84
CA PRO A 31 -58.87 -1.94 -15.93
C PRO A 31 -57.73 -1.61 -14.96
N LEU A 32 -56.65 -1.02 -15.49
CA LEU A 32 -55.56 -0.51 -14.67
C LEU A 32 -55.88 0.92 -14.25
N GLU A 33 -55.71 1.22 -12.96
CA GLU A 33 -55.79 2.57 -12.44
C GLU A 33 -54.42 3.24 -12.49
N VAL A 34 -54.41 4.55 -12.77
CA VAL A 34 -53.17 5.34 -12.71
C VAL A 34 -52.77 5.44 -11.23
N ARG A 35 -51.59 4.94 -10.91
CA ARG A 35 -51.04 5.05 -9.55
C ARG A 35 -50.43 6.43 -9.36
N GLU A 36 -51.07 7.25 -8.53
CA GLU A 36 -50.49 8.49 -8.04
C GLU A 36 -49.49 8.18 -6.92
N VAL A 37 -48.34 8.82 -6.99
CA VAL A 37 -47.27 8.70 -5.99
C VAL A 37 -46.82 10.10 -5.58
N PRO A 38 -46.53 10.34 -4.28
CA PRO A 38 -45.95 11.61 -3.86
C PRO A 38 -44.60 11.80 -4.56
N VAL A 39 -44.23 13.04 -4.84
CA VAL A 39 -42.93 13.38 -5.43
C VAL A 39 -42.10 14.06 -4.36
N ASN A 40 -40.94 13.49 -4.05
CA ASN A 40 -39.96 14.12 -3.18
C ASN A 40 -39.43 15.40 -3.86
N PRO A 41 -39.48 16.58 -3.21
CA PRO A 41 -39.06 17.83 -3.82
C PRO A 41 -37.54 18.01 -3.91
N ASP A 42 -36.76 17.18 -3.21
CA ASP A 42 -35.30 17.30 -3.11
C ASP A 42 -34.63 16.78 -4.39
N VAL A 43 -33.46 17.34 -4.70
CA VAL A 43 -32.75 17.06 -5.95
C VAL A 43 -31.31 16.64 -5.66
N LEU A 44 -30.84 15.61 -6.36
CA LEU A 44 -29.43 15.24 -6.39
C LEU A 44 -28.77 15.79 -7.65
N VAL A 45 -27.62 16.45 -7.51
CA VAL A 45 -26.75 16.86 -8.61
C VAL A 45 -25.44 16.10 -8.48
N VAL A 46 -25.05 15.39 -9.55
CA VAL A 46 -23.83 14.56 -9.58
C VAL A 46 -22.80 15.20 -10.50
N GLY A 47 -21.74 15.74 -9.91
CA GLY A 47 -20.65 16.47 -10.57
C GLY A 47 -20.66 17.96 -10.22
N GLY A 48 -19.59 18.42 -9.59
CA GLY A 48 -19.36 19.78 -9.11
C GLY A 48 -18.57 20.67 -10.08
N GLY A 49 -18.62 20.38 -11.38
CA GLY A 49 -18.15 21.31 -12.42
C GLY A 49 -19.13 22.47 -12.63
N ILE A 50 -18.78 23.43 -13.50
CA ILE A 50 -19.61 24.63 -13.75
C ILE A 50 -21.09 24.31 -14.06
N ALA A 51 -21.37 23.24 -14.81
CA ALA A 51 -22.73 22.83 -15.13
C ALA A 51 -23.53 22.37 -13.90
N GLY A 52 -22.92 21.58 -13.02
CA GLY A 52 -23.57 21.12 -11.79
C GLY A 52 -23.68 22.20 -10.73
N ILE A 53 -22.65 23.06 -10.61
CA ILE A 53 -22.69 24.27 -9.77
C ILE A 53 -23.88 25.15 -10.16
N GLU A 54 -24.04 25.45 -11.45
CA GLU A 54 -25.14 26.30 -11.92
C GLU A 54 -26.52 25.65 -11.69
N ALA A 55 -26.64 24.34 -11.94
CA ALA A 55 -27.86 23.60 -11.70
C ALA A 55 -28.23 23.61 -10.20
N ALA A 56 -27.25 23.38 -9.32
CA ALA A 56 -27.46 23.38 -7.88
C ALA A 56 -27.90 24.75 -7.37
N LEU A 57 -27.21 25.82 -7.77
CA LEU A 57 -27.58 27.20 -7.40
C LEU A 57 -28.99 27.55 -7.87
N THR A 58 -29.31 27.31 -9.15
CA THR A 58 -30.63 27.61 -9.73
C THR A 58 -31.76 26.89 -8.99
N LEU A 59 -31.57 25.62 -8.65
CA LEU A 59 -32.55 24.83 -7.91
C LEU A 59 -32.69 25.31 -6.46
N ALA A 60 -31.57 25.65 -5.83
CA ALA A 60 -31.53 26.11 -4.46
C ALA A 60 -32.17 27.49 -4.28
N GLU A 61 -31.95 28.41 -5.24
CA GLU A 61 -32.64 29.70 -5.36
C GLU A 61 -34.14 29.54 -5.60
N ALA A 62 -34.55 28.50 -6.33
CA ALA A 62 -35.94 28.11 -6.49
C ALA A 62 -36.56 27.45 -5.23
N GLY A 63 -35.82 27.41 -4.12
CA GLY A 63 -36.28 26.89 -2.82
C GLY A 63 -36.27 25.37 -2.70
N LYS A 64 -35.52 24.67 -3.56
CA LYS A 64 -35.34 23.20 -3.46
C LYS A 64 -34.12 22.88 -2.61
N ARG A 65 -34.21 21.82 -1.79
CA ARG A 65 -33.02 21.24 -1.17
C ARG A 65 -32.25 20.46 -2.24
N VAL A 66 -30.95 20.68 -2.28
CA VAL A 66 -30.05 20.08 -3.27
C VAL A 66 -28.92 19.35 -2.57
N TYR A 67 -28.70 18.10 -2.92
CA TYR A 67 -27.48 17.36 -2.59
C TYR A 67 -26.53 17.49 -3.78
N LEU A 68 -25.35 18.09 -3.60
CA LEU A 68 -24.34 18.21 -4.65
C LEU A 68 -23.18 17.28 -4.36
N VAL A 69 -23.06 16.20 -5.13
CA VAL A 69 -22.02 15.18 -5.00
C VAL A 69 -20.88 15.48 -5.98
N GLU A 70 -19.66 15.60 -5.45
CA GLU A 70 -18.43 15.79 -6.23
C GLU A 70 -17.39 14.76 -5.81
N ARG A 71 -16.85 14.03 -6.79
CA ARG A 71 -15.89 12.95 -6.57
C ARG A 71 -14.56 13.47 -6.04
N GLU A 72 -14.10 14.60 -6.56
CA GLU A 72 -12.82 15.19 -6.21
C GLU A 72 -12.92 15.95 -4.87
N PRO A 73 -11.78 16.26 -4.22
CA PRO A 73 -11.78 17.00 -2.96
C PRO A 73 -12.35 18.42 -3.05
N SER A 74 -12.56 18.95 -4.26
CA SER A 74 -13.02 20.33 -4.51
C SER A 74 -13.99 20.40 -5.68
N LEU A 75 -14.89 21.37 -5.62
CA LEU A 75 -15.66 21.86 -6.77
C LEU A 75 -14.77 22.50 -7.84
N GLY A 76 -15.34 22.69 -9.03
CA GLY A 76 -14.81 23.55 -10.10
C GLY A 76 -14.62 22.82 -11.43
N GLY A 77 -14.27 21.54 -11.40
CA GLY A 77 -14.00 20.72 -12.58
C GLY A 77 -12.92 21.33 -13.50
N HIS A 78 -12.96 21.00 -14.79
CA HIS A 78 -11.97 21.52 -15.76
C HIS A 78 -11.96 23.04 -15.88
N MET A 79 -13.05 23.73 -15.56
CA MET A 79 -13.08 25.21 -15.60
C MET A 79 -12.11 25.83 -14.59
N ALA A 80 -11.89 25.18 -13.44
CA ALA A 80 -10.91 25.64 -12.45
C ALA A 80 -9.47 25.55 -12.95
N GLN A 81 -9.18 24.65 -13.90
CA GLN A 81 -7.85 24.51 -14.49
C GLN A 81 -7.53 25.60 -15.51
N LEU A 82 -8.54 26.23 -16.11
CA LEU A 82 -8.38 27.24 -17.16
C LEU A 82 -7.79 28.56 -16.62
N ASP A 83 -6.99 29.25 -17.43
CA ASP A 83 -6.53 30.61 -17.14
C ASP A 83 -7.63 31.63 -17.49
N LYS A 84 -7.97 31.71 -18.78
CA LYS A 84 -9.00 32.62 -19.32
C LYS A 84 -10.08 31.87 -20.10
N THR A 85 -11.28 32.43 -20.21
CA THR A 85 -12.40 31.86 -20.99
C THR A 85 -12.63 32.63 -22.29
N PHE A 86 -12.77 31.93 -23.41
CA PHE A 86 -13.16 32.55 -24.68
C PHE A 86 -14.68 32.79 -24.72
N PRO A 87 -15.18 33.76 -25.52
CA PRO A 87 -14.44 34.68 -26.38
C PRO A 87 -14.02 35.98 -25.67
N THR A 88 -14.49 36.20 -24.44
CA THR A 88 -14.32 37.46 -23.70
C THR A 88 -12.92 37.64 -23.11
N LEU A 89 -12.18 36.54 -22.94
CA LEU A 89 -10.87 36.47 -22.28
C LEU A 89 -10.91 36.82 -20.79
N ASP A 90 -12.07 36.68 -20.16
CA ASP A 90 -12.22 36.84 -18.71
C ASP A 90 -11.44 35.75 -17.97
N CYS A 91 -10.94 36.08 -16.78
CA CYS A 91 -10.30 35.11 -15.90
C CYS A 91 -11.31 34.05 -15.46
N SER A 92 -10.98 32.77 -15.63
CA SER A 92 -11.88 31.66 -15.29
C SER A 92 -12.22 31.64 -13.79
N ALA A 93 -11.21 31.83 -12.95
CA ALA A 93 -11.38 31.87 -11.49
C ALA A 93 -12.27 33.05 -11.04
N CYS A 94 -12.20 34.21 -11.70
CA CYS A 94 -13.05 35.36 -11.38
C CYS A 94 -14.54 35.08 -11.57
N ILE A 95 -14.89 34.13 -12.45
CA ILE A 95 -16.28 33.72 -12.69
C ILE A 95 -16.66 32.54 -11.79
N LEU A 96 -15.76 31.55 -11.68
CA LEU A 96 -16.06 30.27 -11.05
C LEU A 96 -15.97 30.30 -9.53
N THR A 97 -14.93 30.93 -8.97
CA THR A 97 -14.68 30.93 -7.52
C THR A 97 -15.81 31.56 -6.70
N PRO A 98 -16.44 32.68 -7.13
CA PRO A 98 -17.63 33.21 -6.46
C PRO A 98 -18.78 32.20 -6.40
N LYS A 99 -19.06 31.51 -7.52
CA LYS A 99 -20.12 30.49 -7.57
C LYS A 99 -19.82 29.27 -6.70
N MET A 100 -18.56 28.82 -6.66
CA MET A 100 -18.14 27.75 -5.76
C MET A 100 -18.36 28.14 -4.29
N SER A 101 -17.99 29.37 -3.93
CA SER A 101 -18.16 29.90 -2.56
C SER A 101 -19.63 30.03 -2.20
N GLU A 102 -20.46 30.48 -3.14
CA GLU A 102 -21.90 30.58 -2.99
C GLU A 102 -22.53 29.21 -2.74
N VAL A 103 -22.16 28.19 -3.52
CA VAL A 103 -22.61 26.80 -3.31
C VAL A 103 -22.28 26.31 -1.90
N ALA A 104 -21.05 26.53 -1.43
CA ALA A 104 -20.63 26.07 -0.11
C ALA A 104 -21.32 26.81 1.05
N ALA A 105 -21.78 28.04 0.83
CA ALA A 105 -22.47 28.84 1.83
C ALA A 105 -24.01 28.74 1.76
N HIS A 106 -24.56 28.13 0.70
CA HIS A 106 -25.99 28.16 0.44
C HIS A 106 -26.75 27.22 1.39
N PRO A 107 -27.77 27.69 2.15
CA PRO A 107 -28.44 26.89 3.18
C PRO A 107 -29.26 25.72 2.63
N ASN A 108 -29.72 25.80 1.38
CA ASN A 108 -30.44 24.71 0.71
C ASN A 108 -29.52 23.73 -0.05
N ILE A 109 -28.20 23.92 -0.04
CA ILE A 109 -27.27 23.02 -0.71
C ILE A 109 -26.46 22.24 0.33
N GLU A 110 -26.58 20.92 0.28
CA GLU A 110 -25.74 20.00 1.03
C GLU A 110 -24.59 19.55 0.13
N LEU A 111 -23.39 20.07 0.40
CA LEU A 111 -22.20 19.83 -0.39
C LEU A 111 -21.46 18.57 0.07
N LEU A 112 -21.44 17.56 -0.79
CA LEU A 112 -20.78 16.27 -0.57
C LEU A 112 -19.58 16.14 -1.51
N THR A 113 -18.49 16.81 -1.16
CA THR A 113 -17.20 16.69 -1.89
C THR A 113 -16.42 15.47 -1.42
N TYR A 114 -15.49 15.00 -2.26
CA TYR A 114 -14.80 13.73 -2.06
C TYR A 114 -15.77 12.55 -1.88
N SER A 115 -16.89 12.57 -2.60
CA SER A 115 -17.99 11.61 -2.47
C SER A 115 -18.47 11.11 -3.84
N GLU A 116 -18.92 9.86 -3.90
CA GLU A 116 -19.36 9.20 -5.13
C GLU A 116 -20.70 8.49 -4.91
N VAL A 117 -21.52 8.39 -5.96
CA VAL A 117 -22.79 7.65 -5.87
C VAL A 117 -22.49 6.16 -6.03
N GLU A 118 -22.90 5.35 -5.05
CA GLU A 118 -22.64 3.91 -5.02
C GLU A 118 -23.83 3.09 -5.57
N SER A 119 -25.06 3.46 -5.22
CA SER A 119 -26.27 2.78 -5.70
C SER A 119 -27.45 3.73 -5.81
N VAL A 120 -28.29 3.51 -6.82
CA VAL A 120 -29.55 4.23 -7.03
C VAL A 120 -30.69 3.23 -7.14
N GLU A 121 -31.66 3.34 -6.24
CA GLU A 121 -32.87 2.53 -6.22
C GLU A 121 -34.11 3.42 -6.32
N GLY A 122 -35.27 2.81 -6.59
CA GLY A 122 -36.56 3.52 -6.64
C GLY A 122 -37.02 3.85 -8.05
N TYR A 123 -37.83 4.90 -8.17
CA TYR A 123 -38.49 5.29 -9.42
C TYR A 123 -38.65 6.81 -9.49
N VAL A 124 -39.06 7.32 -10.66
CA VAL A 124 -39.23 8.76 -10.90
C VAL A 124 -40.05 9.42 -9.78
N GLY A 125 -39.46 10.45 -9.15
CA GLY A 125 -40.06 11.18 -8.03
C GLY A 125 -39.73 10.61 -6.64
N ASN A 126 -39.18 9.40 -6.53
CA ASN A 126 -38.83 8.75 -5.25
C ASN A 126 -37.61 7.84 -5.44
N PHE A 127 -36.44 8.44 -5.61
CA PHE A 127 -35.18 7.71 -5.64
C PHE A 127 -34.58 7.61 -4.25
N LYS A 128 -34.02 6.45 -3.93
CA LYS A 128 -33.18 6.24 -2.76
C LYS A 128 -31.75 6.04 -3.24
N VAL A 129 -30.87 6.95 -2.86
CA VAL A 129 -29.49 7.00 -3.34
C VAL A 129 -28.53 6.78 -2.18
N LYS A 130 -27.57 5.87 -2.37
CA LYS A 130 -26.45 5.69 -1.45
C LYS A 130 -25.22 6.40 -2.00
N ILE A 131 -24.64 7.24 -1.17
CA ILE A 131 -23.48 8.07 -1.49
C ILE A 131 -22.34 7.62 -0.59
N LYS A 132 -21.23 7.19 -1.20
CA LYS A 132 -20.00 6.86 -0.51
C LYS A 132 -19.16 8.12 -0.36
N LYS A 133 -19.06 8.62 0.87
CA LYS A 133 -18.18 9.73 1.25
C LYS A 133 -16.82 9.18 1.65
N LYS A 134 -15.80 9.45 0.84
CA LYS A 134 -14.46 8.92 1.05
C LYS A 134 -13.80 9.59 2.25
N ALA A 135 -12.97 8.83 2.98
CA ALA A 135 -12.23 9.34 4.12
C ALA A 135 -11.18 10.37 3.70
N ARG A 136 -11.41 11.65 3.98
CA ARG A 136 -10.43 12.72 3.71
C ARG A 136 -9.19 12.63 4.61
N LYS A 137 -9.34 11.97 5.76
CA LYS A 137 -8.39 11.96 6.90
C LYS A 137 -8.12 13.35 7.48
N VAL A 138 -8.96 14.32 7.14
CA VAL A 138 -8.90 15.71 7.58
C VAL A 138 -10.32 16.16 7.89
N THR A 139 -10.55 16.66 9.10
CA THR A 139 -11.85 17.12 9.58
C THR A 139 -12.20 18.50 9.00
N PRO A 140 -13.47 18.92 9.10
CA PRO A 140 -13.89 20.27 8.72
C PRO A 140 -13.24 21.41 9.52
N ASP A 141 -12.56 21.12 10.65
CA ASP A 141 -11.87 22.12 11.47
C ASP A 141 -10.57 22.64 10.81
N CYS A 142 -10.18 22.04 9.67
CA CYS A 142 -9.02 22.45 8.89
C CYS A 142 -9.14 23.91 8.43
N THR A 143 -8.10 24.70 8.69
CA THR A 143 -8.03 26.12 8.32
C THR A 143 -7.47 26.36 6.90
N GLY A 144 -6.90 25.33 6.27
CA GLY A 144 -6.25 25.43 4.97
C GLY A 144 -4.93 26.22 4.99
N CYS A 145 -4.20 26.20 6.11
CA CYS A 145 -2.97 26.98 6.35
C CYS A 145 -1.72 26.52 5.58
N SER A 146 -1.71 25.30 5.02
CA SER A 146 -0.60 24.66 4.28
C SER A 146 0.61 24.14 5.08
N ASP A 147 0.69 24.38 6.40
CA ASP A 147 1.83 23.94 7.24
C ASP A 147 2.12 22.43 7.18
N CYS A 148 1.08 21.64 6.91
CA CYS A 148 1.16 20.19 6.79
C CYS A 148 1.87 19.68 5.51
N GLU A 149 2.07 20.53 4.50
CA GLU A 149 2.72 20.16 3.23
C GLU A 149 4.25 20.01 3.39
N ASP A 150 4.87 20.93 4.13
CA ASP A 150 6.32 21.01 4.32
C ASP A 150 6.94 19.74 4.93
N PRO A 151 6.41 19.17 6.03
CA PRO A 151 7.00 17.97 6.61
C PRO A 151 6.79 16.72 5.76
N CYS A 152 5.86 16.72 4.80
CA CYS A 152 5.53 15.55 3.99
C CYS A 152 6.72 15.13 3.09
N PRO A 153 7.27 13.91 3.28
CA PRO A 153 8.43 13.45 2.52
C PRO A 153 8.06 12.98 1.10
N ILE A 154 6.77 12.83 0.82
CA ILE A 154 6.26 12.32 -0.45
C ILE A 154 5.93 13.47 -1.40
N THR A 155 6.34 13.27 -2.64
CA THR A 155 6.05 14.14 -3.77
C THR A 155 5.43 13.28 -4.87
N LEU A 156 4.30 13.71 -5.41
CA LEU A 156 3.51 13.06 -6.45
C LEU A 156 3.24 14.05 -7.59
N PRO A 157 3.08 13.60 -8.85
CA PRO A 157 2.58 14.46 -9.92
C PRO A 157 1.21 15.03 -9.55
N SER A 158 1.00 16.33 -9.81
CA SER A 158 -0.29 16.99 -9.59
C SER A 158 -1.25 16.65 -10.73
N GLU A 159 -2.37 16.00 -10.40
CA GLU A 159 -3.44 15.71 -11.36
C GLU A 159 -4.11 17.00 -11.85
N PHE A 160 -4.25 18.00 -10.96
CA PHE A 160 -4.80 19.30 -11.31
C PHE A 160 -3.91 20.06 -12.30
N ASP A 161 -2.59 19.89 -12.22
CA ASP A 161 -1.62 20.49 -13.14
C ASP A 161 -1.25 19.59 -14.31
N GLU A 162 -2.04 18.55 -14.61
CA GLU A 162 -1.83 17.65 -15.75
C GLU A 162 -0.42 17.03 -15.80
N GLY A 163 0.14 16.74 -14.61
CA GLY A 163 1.47 16.16 -14.43
C GLY A 163 2.65 17.12 -14.67
N LEU A 164 2.39 18.40 -14.96
CA LEU A 164 3.44 19.42 -15.10
C LEU A 164 4.00 19.89 -13.76
N GLY A 165 3.14 19.92 -12.73
CA GLY A 165 3.48 20.27 -11.36
C GLY A 165 3.57 19.05 -10.45
N GLU A 166 4.04 19.30 -9.22
CA GLU A 166 4.11 18.31 -8.16
C GLU A 166 3.23 18.74 -6.98
N ARG A 167 2.74 17.77 -6.22
CA ARG A 167 2.02 17.98 -4.95
C ARG A 167 2.51 17.00 -3.88
N LYS A 168 2.12 17.27 -2.63
CA LYS A 168 2.35 16.37 -1.50
C LYS A 168 1.25 15.31 -1.39
N ALA A 169 1.46 14.31 -0.53
CA ALA A 169 0.43 13.29 -0.26
C ALA A 169 -0.75 13.85 0.54
N ILE A 170 -0.49 14.75 1.48
CA ILE A 170 -1.49 15.66 2.05
C ILE A 170 -1.56 16.89 1.16
N TYR A 171 -2.72 17.21 0.60
CA TYR A 171 -2.82 18.24 -0.43
C TYR A 171 -4.18 18.91 -0.44
N ARG A 172 -4.22 20.09 -1.06
CA ARG A 172 -5.43 20.75 -1.55
C ARG A 172 -5.31 20.87 -3.07
N PRO A 173 -6.33 20.56 -3.88
CA PRO A 173 -6.19 20.49 -5.34
C PRO A 173 -5.65 21.78 -5.99
N PHE A 174 -6.06 22.94 -5.50
CA PHE A 174 -5.59 24.25 -5.94
C PHE A 174 -5.89 25.31 -4.86
N PRO A 175 -5.26 26.50 -4.88
CA PRO A 175 -5.37 27.49 -3.80
C PRO A 175 -6.80 27.97 -3.51
N GLN A 176 -7.65 28.09 -4.53
CA GLN A 176 -9.05 28.52 -4.42
C GLN A 176 -10.05 27.37 -4.28
N ALA A 177 -9.58 26.18 -3.88
CA ALA A 177 -10.43 25.00 -3.74
C ALA A 177 -11.56 25.24 -2.74
N VAL A 178 -12.73 24.65 -3.05
CA VAL A 178 -13.93 24.71 -2.20
C VAL A 178 -14.48 23.29 -2.01
N PRO A 179 -14.57 22.79 -0.75
CA PRO A 179 -14.19 23.48 0.49
C PRO A 179 -12.67 23.68 0.60
N ASN A 180 -12.26 24.69 1.38
CA ASN A 180 -10.85 24.98 1.63
C ASN A 180 -10.25 24.03 2.69
N ILE A 181 -10.27 22.74 2.40
CA ILE A 181 -9.88 21.66 3.32
C ILE A 181 -8.86 20.76 2.63
N TYR A 182 -7.82 20.35 3.37
CA TYR A 182 -6.81 19.41 2.89
C TYR A 182 -7.35 17.98 2.81
N THR A 183 -6.64 17.10 2.10
CA THR A 183 -6.99 15.69 1.99
C THR A 183 -5.71 14.87 1.92
N ILE A 184 -5.67 13.73 2.61
CA ILE A 184 -4.55 12.80 2.54
C ILE A 184 -4.89 11.72 1.50
N SER A 185 -4.16 11.70 0.39
CA SER A 185 -4.30 10.63 -0.59
C SER A 185 -3.70 9.33 -0.07
N ARG A 186 -4.53 8.29 0.13
CA ARG A 186 -4.09 6.95 0.52
C ARG A 186 -4.79 5.90 -0.35
N LYS A 187 -4.00 5.03 -1.00
CA LYS A 187 -4.48 3.96 -1.89
C LYS A 187 -4.58 2.59 -1.20
N GLY A 188 -4.44 2.55 0.13
CA GLY A 188 -4.34 1.33 0.94
C GLY A 188 -2.95 1.16 1.55
N ASP A 189 -2.62 -0.06 1.94
CA ASP A 189 -1.33 -0.42 2.53
C ASP A 189 -0.37 -0.97 1.47
N PRO A 190 0.88 -0.48 1.40
CA PRO A 190 1.87 -0.98 0.45
C PRO A 190 2.24 -2.43 0.78
N ALA A 191 2.68 -3.19 -0.24
CA ALA A 191 3.02 -4.61 -0.11
C ALA A 191 3.97 -4.91 1.05
N CYS A 192 5.02 -4.09 1.24
CA CYS A 192 5.98 -4.25 2.34
C CYS A 192 5.38 -4.08 3.75
N GLN A 193 4.27 -3.36 3.89
CA GLN A 193 3.54 -3.21 5.15
C GLN A 193 2.46 -4.27 5.31
N ALA A 194 1.75 -4.60 4.22
CA ALA A 194 0.71 -5.63 4.20
C ALA A 194 1.28 -7.03 4.47
N SER A 195 2.46 -7.36 3.92
CA SER A 195 3.10 -8.65 4.12
C SER A 195 3.86 -8.77 5.45
N CYS A 196 4.09 -7.65 6.16
CA CYS A 196 4.71 -7.68 7.47
C CYS A 196 3.69 -8.14 8.53
N PRO A 197 3.91 -9.25 9.26
CA PRO A 197 2.92 -9.74 10.22
C PRO A 197 2.58 -8.76 11.36
N ILE A 198 3.48 -7.83 11.69
CA ILE A 198 3.24 -6.76 12.68
C ILE A 198 2.83 -5.42 12.05
N HIS A 199 2.60 -5.38 10.73
CA HIS A 199 2.28 -4.19 9.94
C HIS A 199 3.25 -3.02 10.08
N GLN A 200 4.54 -3.32 10.29
CA GLN A 200 5.58 -2.31 10.35
C GLN A 200 5.54 -1.41 9.10
N ASN A 201 5.44 -0.10 9.31
CA ASN A 201 5.43 0.88 8.22
C ASN A 201 6.80 1.07 7.54
N ALA A 202 7.24 0.06 6.78
CA ALA A 202 8.47 0.08 6.00
C ALA A 202 8.51 1.19 4.96
N TYR A 203 7.37 1.49 4.34
CA TYR A 203 7.30 2.56 3.35
C TYR A 203 7.60 3.93 3.97
N GLY A 204 7.03 4.23 5.12
CA GLY A 204 7.22 5.49 5.84
C GLY A 204 8.67 5.71 6.29
N TYR A 205 9.26 4.74 7.00
CA TYR A 205 10.61 4.95 7.53
C TYR A 205 11.67 4.99 6.41
N ILE A 206 11.45 4.30 5.28
CA ILE A 206 12.32 4.40 4.10
C ILE A 206 12.16 5.77 3.43
N ALA A 207 10.93 6.28 3.30
CA ALA A 207 10.68 7.61 2.74
C ALA A 207 11.36 8.72 3.57
N LEU A 208 11.33 8.59 4.90
CA LEU A 208 12.01 9.50 5.82
C LEU A 208 13.54 9.36 5.75
N ALA A 209 14.07 8.13 5.74
CA ALA A 209 15.50 7.87 5.59
C ALA A 209 16.06 8.43 4.26
N ALA A 210 15.29 8.39 3.17
CA ALA A 210 15.69 9.01 1.90
C ALA A 210 15.92 10.53 2.02
N LYS A 211 15.22 11.19 2.96
CA LYS A 211 15.35 12.62 3.28
C LYS A 211 16.38 12.90 4.39
N GLY A 212 17.02 11.87 4.97
CA GLY A 212 17.95 12.03 6.09
C GLY A 212 17.27 12.24 7.45
N LYS A 213 15.97 11.96 7.54
CA LYS A 213 15.15 12.11 8.76
C LYS A 213 15.16 10.82 9.57
N TYR A 214 16.30 10.48 10.18
CA TYR A 214 16.50 9.17 10.82
C TYR A 214 15.80 9.05 12.18
N GLU A 215 15.71 10.13 12.94
CA GLU A 215 14.98 10.15 14.23
C GLU A 215 13.49 9.90 13.99
N GLU A 216 12.87 10.64 13.07
CA GLU A 216 11.45 10.43 12.74
C GLU A 216 11.19 9.07 12.10
N ALA A 217 12.16 8.55 11.33
CA ALA A 217 12.10 7.19 10.79
C ALA A 217 12.12 6.14 11.90
N LEU A 218 12.93 6.35 12.93
CA LEU A 218 13.00 5.49 14.10
C LEU A 218 11.71 5.56 14.93
N ASP A 219 11.17 6.74 15.20
CA ASP A 219 9.90 6.89 15.94
C ASP A 219 8.78 6.09 15.29
N LEU A 220 8.70 6.13 13.97
CA LEU A 220 7.76 5.34 13.20
C LEU A 220 8.02 3.83 13.31
N ILE A 221 9.29 3.42 13.39
CA ILE A 221 9.66 2.03 13.62
C ILE A 221 9.19 1.57 15.01
N LEU A 222 9.48 2.36 16.04
CA LEU A 222 9.21 2.07 17.45
C LEU A 222 7.70 1.99 17.72
N TRP A 223 6.87 2.69 16.94
CA TRP A 223 5.42 2.61 17.05
C TRP A 223 4.90 1.17 16.95
N ASP A 224 5.44 0.38 16.01
CA ASP A 224 4.98 -0.98 15.72
C ASP A 224 5.87 -2.09 16.29
N ASN A 225 7.10 -1.76 16.69
CA ASN A 225 8.12 -2.75 16.92
C ASN A 225 8.94 -2.45 18.19
N PRO A 226 8.80 -3.25 19.25
CA PRO A 226 9.57 -3.09 20.48
C PRO A 226 11.03 -3.53 20.37
N LEU A 227 11.40 -4.28 19.31
CA LEU A 227 12.71 -4.92 19.16
C LEU A 227 13.33 -4.61 17.78
N PRO A 228 13.43 -3.33 17.36
CA PRO A 228 13.87 -2.98 16.02
C PRO A 228 15.32 -3.36 15.69
N SER A 229 16.26 -3.21 16.62
CA SER A 229 17.66 -3.58 16.44
C SER A 229 17.87 -5.09 16.44
N THR A 230 17.07 -5.84 17.20
CA THR A 230 17.04 -7.30 17.10
C THR A 230 16.45 -7.74 15.75
N LEU A 231 15.23 -7.28 15.42
CA LEU A 231 14.57 -7.68 14.16
C LEU A 231 15.34 -7.24 12.91
N SER A 232 16.12 -6.16 12.97
CA SER A 232 16.97 -5.77 11.85
C SER A 232 18.12 -6.73 11.56
N ARG A 233 18.35 -7.72 12.43
CA ARG A 233 19.35 -8.79 12.26
C ARG A 233 18.70 -10.13 11.94
N VAL A 234 17.64 -10.49 12.68
CA VAL A 234 17.13 -11.87 12.69
C VAL A 234 15.77 -12.06 12.00
N CYS A 235 15.15 -11.00 11.48
CA CYS A 235 13.88 -11.11 10.77
C CYS A 235 14.06 -11.77 9.39
N HIS A 236 13.10 -12.64 9.02
CA HIS A 236 13.00 -13.28 7.71
C HIS A 236 12.44 -12.35 6.61
N HIS A 237 12.13 -11.09 6.95
CA HIS A 237 11.87 -9.98 6.01
C HIS A 237 10.86 -10.26 4.87
N PRO A 238 9.61 -10.70 5.19
CA PRO A 238 8.57 -10.93 4.17
C PRO A 238 8.19 -9.64 3.43
N CYS A 239 8.50 -8.50 4.03
CA CYS A 239 8.38 -7.18 3.41
C CYS A 239 9.29 -6.98 2.19
N GLU A 240 10.43 -7.68 2.10
CA GLU A 240 11.32 -7.65 0.94
C GLU A 240 10.87 -8.66 -0.12
N GLU A 241 10.39 -9.83 0.28
CA GLU A 241 9.87 -10.86 -0.64
C GLU A 241 8.72 -10.34 -1.51
N ASP A 242 7.76 -9.64 -0.89
CA ASP A 242 6.60 -9.04 -1.59
C ASP A 242 6.86 -7.62 -2.10
N CYS A 243 8.10 -7.14 -2.07
CA CYS A 243 8.42 -5.78 -2.50
C CYS A 243 8.19 -5.63 -4.02
N ARG A 244 7.23 -4.77 -4.41
CA ARG A 244 6.92 -4.45 -5.82
C ARG A 244 8.12 -3.95 -6.63
N ARG A 245 9.20 -3.46 -6.00
CA ARG A 245 10.44 -3.12 -6.71
C ARG A 245 11.07 -4.33 -7.41
N GLY A 246 10.84 -5.55 -6.92
CA GLY A 246 11.26 -6.79 -7.57
C GLY A 246 10.63 -7.03 -8.95
N GLU A 247 9.55 -6.32 -9.30
CA GLU A 247 8.96 -6.35 -10.66
C GLU A 247 9.76 -5.50 -11.66
N VAL A 248 10.66 -4.63 -11.17
CA VAL A 248 11.53 -3.77 -11.99
C VAL A 248 12.97 -4.24 -11.94
N ASP A 249 13.52 -4.45 -10.74
CA ASP A 249 14.87 -4.99 -10.54
C ASP A 249 14.96 -5.93 -9.31
N GLN A 250 15.52 -5.48 -8.20
CA GLN A 250 15.63 -6.23 -6.96
C GLN A 250 14.81 -5.55 -5.85
N PRO A 251 14.26 -6.30 -4.90
CA PRO A 251 13.65 -5.73 -3.70
C PRO A 251 14.51 -4.66 -3.00
N LEU A 252 13.86 -3.87 -2.15
CA LEU A 252 14.58 -2.98 -1.23
C LEU A 252 15.24 -3.80 -0.12
N ALA A 253 16.40 -3.36 0.37
CA ALA A 253 17.04 -3.91 1.56
C ALA A 253 16.39 -3.37 2.86
N ILE A 254 15.09 -3.59 3.02
CA ILE A 254 14.26 -3.09 4.12
C ILE A 254 14.80 -3.46 5.52
N ARG A 255 15.29 -4.69 5.70
CA ARG A 255 15.92 -5.17 6.95
C ARG A 255 17.22 -4.41 7.24
N ALA A 256 18.08 -4.25 6.23
CA ALA A 256 19.34 -3.52 6.36
C ALA A 256 19.11 -2.02 6.60
N MET A 257 18.08 -1.43 5.97
CA MET A 257 17.65 -0.06 6.22
C MET A 257 17.18 0.13 7.67
N LYS A 258 16.40 -0.82 8.21
CA LYS A 258 16.00 -0.78 9.63
C LYS A 258 17.22 -0.78 10.55
N ARG A 259 18.21 -1.65 10.26
CA ARG A 259 19.45 -1.72 11.04
C ARG A 259 20.19 -0.38 11.02
N PHE A 260 20.42 0.15 9.81
CA PHE A 260 21.06 1.44 9.62
C PHE A 260 20.37 2.54 10.43
N ILE A 261 19.03 2.66 10.35
CA ILE A 261 18.28 3.67 11.09
C ILE A 261 18.49 3.53 12.60
N THR A 262 18.37 2.32 13.14
CA THR A 262 18.55 2.11 14.59
C THR A 262 19.97 2.43 15.08
N GLU A 263 20.99 2.16 14.26
CA GLU A 263 22.39 2.41 14.62
C GLU A 263 22.81 3.88 14.36
N ALA A 264 22.25 4.53 13.34
CA ALA A 264 22.50 5.93 13.03
C ALA A 264 21.99 6.88 14.12
N VAL A 265 20.85 6.56 14.73
CA VAL A 265 20.33 7.30 15.90
C VAL A 265 21.07 6.90 17.18
N GLY A 266 21.36 5.62 17.35
CA GLY A 266 22.17 5.10 18.44
C GLY A 266 21.41 4.99 19.77
N ASP A 267 21.23 6.13 20.46
CA ASP A 267 20.55 6.18 21.75
C ASP A 267 19.09 6.65 21.60
N TRP A 268 18.17 5.86 22.13
CA TRP A 268 16.73 6.03 21.94
C TRP A 268 15.95 5.25 23.01
N SER A 269 14.70 5.65 23.23
CA SER A 269 13.79 5.04 24.20
C SER A 269 12.51 4.58 23.52
N LEU A 270 11.89 3.54 24.07
CA LEU A 270 10.57 3.09 23.60
C LEU A 270 9.48 4.09 24.04
N PRO A 271 8.43 4.30 23.24
CA PRO A 271 7.29 5.09 23.68
C PRO A 271 6.54 4.34 24.79
N GLY A 272 6.51 4.92 25.98
CA GLY A 272 5.64 4.51 27.09
C GLY A 272 4.29 5.22 27.05
N PRO A 273 3.31 4.80 27.86
CA PRO A 273 2.06 5.53 28.00
C PRO A 273 2.26 6.85 28.74
N GLY A 274 1.46 7.86 28.38
CA GLY A 274 1.42 9.13 29.11
C GLY A 274 0.82 8.96 30.52
N PRO A 275 1.03 9.91 31.45
CA PRO A 275 0.48 9.84 32.81
C PRO A 275 -1.04 9.67 32.87
N GLU A 276 -1.76 10.25 31.91
CA GLU A 276 -3.23 10.18 31.82
C GLU A 276 -3.73 8.84 31.24
N GLU A 277 -2.84 8.09 30.60
CA GLU A 277 -3.15 6.79 29.99
C GLU A 277 -2.87 5.62 30.94
N GLU A 278 -2.23 5.87 32.09
CA GLU A 278 -1.84 4.85 33.06
C GLU A 278 -3.06 4.18 33.71
N ARG A 279 -3.10 2.84 33.68
CA ARG A 279 -4.20 2.02 34.20
C ARG A 279 -3.84 1.32 35.52
N GLU A 280 -4.85 1.01 36.33
CA GLU A 280 -4.67 0.24 37.56
C GLU A 280 -4.60 -1.27 37.29
N GLU A 281 -5.25 -1.73 36.22
CA GLU A 281 -5.36 -3.14 35.86
C GLU A 281 -3.98 -3.73 35.56
N ARG A 282 -3.73 -4.91 36.15
CA ARG A 282 -2.49 -5.66 36.00
C ARG A 282 -2.69 -6.87 35.10
N VAL A 283 -1.77 -7.08 34.17
CA VAL A 283 -1.74 -8.24 33.27
C VAL A 283 -0.44 -9.02 33.46
N ALA A 284 -0.54 -10.35 33.50
CA ALA A 284 0.61 -11.23 33.52
C ALA A 284 0.88 -11.81 32.13
N VAL A 285 2.14 -11.83 31.73
CA VAL A 285 2.62 -12.50 30.52
C VAL A 285 3.58 -13.62 30.94
N VAL A 286 3.38 -14.83 30.43
CA VAL A 286 4.18 -16.00 30.79
C VAL A 286 5.08 -16.37 29.61
N GLY A 287 6.38 -16.11 29.75
CA GLY A 287 7.40 -16.28 28.71
C GLY A 287 7.87 -14.94 28.14
N SER A 288 9.19 -14.73 28.10
CA SER A 288 9.82 -13.50 27.57
C SER A 288 10.32 -13.65 26.13
N GLY A 289 9.73 -14.57 25.35
CA GLY A 289 10.02 -14.70 23.92
C GLY A 289 9.37 -13.60 23.08
N PRO A 290 9.56 -13.62 21.75
CA PRO A 290 9.04 -12.57 20.84
C PRO A 290 7.55 -12.28 21.03
N ALA A 291 6.71 -13.31 21.14
CA ALA A 291 5.27 -13.17 21.37
C ALA A 291 4.95 -12.50 22.72
N GLY A 292 5.64 -12.91 23.80
CA GLY A 292 5.44 -12.36 25.13
C GLY A 292 5.88 -10.91 25.23
N LEU A 293 7.04 -10.57 24.68
CA LEU A 293 7.56 -9.20 24.67
C LEU A 293 6.68 -8.25 23.83
N ALA A 294 6.22 -8.68 22.65
CA ALA A 294 5.31 -7.90 21.83
C ALA A 294 3.95 -7.69 22.52
N CYS A 295 3.39 -8.73 23.15
CA CYS A 295 2.16 -8.61 23.93
C CYS A 295 2.33 -7.63 25.10
N ALA A 296 3.43 -7.75 25.84
CA ALA A 296 3.73 -6.88 26.98
C ALA A 296 3.88 -5.42 26.55
N TYR A 297 4.58 -5.17 25.44
CA TYR A 297 4.76 -3.84 24.88
C TYR A 297 3.44 -3.18 24.48
N ASP A 298 2.60 -3.86 23.69
CA ASP A 298 1.33 -3.31 23.22
C ASP A 298 0.34 -3.07 24.37
N LEU A 299 0.31 -3.96 25.37
CA LEU A 299 -0.47 -3.74 26.59
C LEU A 299 0.05 -2.54 27.38
N ARG A 300 1.38 -2.41 27.50
CA ARG A 300 1.98 -1.30 28.21
C ARG A 300 1.67 0.03 27.53
N ARG A 301 1.75 0.10 26.20
CA ARG A 301 1.35 1.25 25.40
C ARG A 301 -0.13 1.65 25.56
N LYS A 302 -0.99 0.70 25.91
CA LYS A 302 -2.42 0.94 26.22
C LYS A 302 -2.65 1.28 27.71
N GLY A 303 -1.58 1.49 28.48
CA GLY A 303 -1.63 1.93 29.88
C GLY A 303 -1.53 0.83 30.93
N TYR A 304 -1.61 -0.45 30.56
CA TYR A 304 -1.67 -1.53 31.53
C TYR A 304 -0.34 -1.73 32.27
N ARG A 305 -0.43 -2.19 33.52
CA ARG A 305 0.74 -2.62 34.29
C ARG A 305 1.04 -4.07 33.96
N VAL A 306 2.19 -4.32 33.33
CA VAL A 306 2.53 -5.64 32.80
C VAL A 306 3.69 -6.27 33.56
N LYS A 307 3.51 -7.53 33.96
CA LYS A 307 4.59 -8.37 34.51
C LYS A 307 4.84 -9.59 33.63
N VAL A 308 6.07 -9.76 33.18
CA VAL A 308 6.52 -10.89 32.36
C VAL A 308 7.24 -11.90 33.25
N TYR A 309 6.79 -13.15 33.24
CA TYR A 309 7.41 -14.25 33.98
C TYR A 309 8.27 -15.11 33.04
N GLU A 310 9.58 -15.08 33.23
CA GLU A 310 10.54 -15.88 32.47
C GLU A 310 11.05 -17.06 33.30
N ALA A 311 11.01 -18.26 32.71
CA ALA A 311 11.47 -19.48 33.37
C ALA A 311 13.01 -19.54 33.50
N ALA A 312 13.73 -19.02 32.51
CA ALA A 312 15.19 -19.00 32.47
C ALA A 312 15.81 -17.86 33.31
N ALA A 313 17.13 -17.89 33.45
CA ALA A 313 17.89 -16.81 34.09
C ALA A 313 18.01 -15.57 33.18
N GLU A 314 17.99 -15.76 31.87
CA GLU A 314 18.06 -14.72 30.86
C GLU A 314 16.69 -14.56 30.18
N ALA A 315 16.34 -13.33 29.84
CA ALA A 315 15.11 -13.01 29.11
C ALA A 315 15.35 -12.95 27.59
N GLY A 316 14.28 -13.03 26.80
CA GLY A 316 14.34 -13.01 25.32
C GLY A 316 13.90 -14.33 24.67
N GLY A 317 13.70 -15.39 25.46
CA GLY A 317 13.26 -16.70 24.95
C GLY A 317 14.18 -17.22 23.84
N ARG A 318 13.62 -17.51 22.66
CA ARG A 318 14.42 -17.96 21.49
C ARG A 318 15.41 -16.91 20.98
N LEU A 319 15.20 -15.62 21.23
CA LEU A 319 16.12 -14.56 20.80
C LEU A 319 17.46 -14.67 21.52
N ALA A 320 17.45 -14.98 22.82
CA ALA A 320 18.65 -15.17 23.62
C ALA A 320 19.47 -16.42 23.25
N LEU A 321 18.89 -17.32 22.43
CA LEU A 321 19.57 -18.51 21.94
C LEU A 321 20.20 -18.31 20.56
N ILE A 322 19.96 -17.17 19.91
CA ILE A 322 20.56 -16.88 18.60
C ILE A 322 22.06 -16.62 18.82
N PRO A 323 22.95 -17.22 18.01
CA PRO A 323 24.39 -17.02 18.18
C PRO A 323 24.83 -15.55 18.10
N PRO A 324 25.82 -15.11 18.91
CA PRO A 324 26.25 -13.72 18.97
C PRO A 324 26.70 -13.13 17.64
N PHE A 325 27.30 -13.95 16.77
CA PHE A 325 27.72 -13.56 15.42
C PHE A 325 26.57 -13.16 14.48
N ARG A 326 25.30 -13.44 14.85
CA ARG A 326 24.08 -12.93 14.19
C ARG A 326 23.32 -11.94 15.05
N LEU A 327 23.20 -12.20 16.35
CA LEU A 327 22.53 -11.31 17.29
C LEU A 327 23.42 -11.08 18.51
N PRO A 328 24.21 -9.99 18.53
CA PRO A 328 25.04 -9.68 19.68
C PRO A 328 24.18 -9.56 20.96
N ARG A 329 24.64 -10.19 22.06
CA ARG A 329 23.90 -10.24 23.33
C ARG A 329 23.53 -8.85 23.84
N GLU A 330 24.46 -7.91 23.75
CA GLU A 330 24.26 -6.53 24.18
C GLU A 330 23.10 -5.83 23.45
N VAL A 331 22.86 -6.17 22.17
CA VAL A 331 21.77 -5.57 21.39
C VAL A 331 20.43 -5.98 21.98
N LEU A 332 20.25 -7.28 22.25
CA LEU A 332 19.03 -7.79 22.86
C LEU A 332 18.87 -7.27 24.30
N GLU A 333 19.94 -7.26 25.09
CA GLU A 333 19.91 -6.77 26.48
C GLU A 333 19.52 -5.30 26.56
N ARG A 334 20.01 -4.45 25.66
CA ARG A 334 19.62 -3.03 25.60
C ARG A 334 18.14 -2.85 25.26
N GLU A 335 17.59 -3.63 24.33
CA GLU A 335 16.16 -3.55 24.00
C GLU A 335 15.26 -4.09 25.12
N LEU A 336 15.71 -5.14 25.83
CA LEU A 336 15.03 -5.63 27.02
C LEU A 336 15.06 -4.58 28.15
N ALA A 337 16.18 -3.88 28.34
CA ALA A 337 16.28 -2.79 29.31
C ALA A 337 15.32 -1.64 28.96
N ARG A 338 15.19 -1.28 27.68
CA ARG A 338 14.21 -0.27 27.21
C ARG A 338 12.76 -0.66 27.49
N LEU A 339 12.44 -1.95 27.44
CA LEU A 339 11.11 -2.44 27.85
C LEU A 339 10.91 -2.29 29.36
N GLU A 340 11.93 -2.57 30.16
CA GLU A 340 11.91 -2.34 31.62
C GLU A 340 11.79 -0.84 31.96
N GLU A 341 12.45 0.05 31.20
CA GLU A 341 12.39 1.52 31.36
C GLU A 341 10.98 2.08 31.18
N ILE A 342 10.21 1.56 30.21
CA ILE A 342 8.81 1.98 30.03
C ILE A 342 7.86 1.37 31.06
N GLY A 343 8.33 0.55 32.01
CA GLY A 343 7.56 0.02 33.13
C GLY A 343 7.09 -1.43 32.99
N ILE A 344 7.68 -2.23 32.09
CA ILE A 344 7.41 -3.68 32.00
C ILE A 344 8.31 -4.42 33.00
N GLU A 345 7.74 -5.13 33.96
CA GLU A 345 8.54 -5.86 34.96
C GLU A 345 8.86 -7.28 34.47
N ILE A 346 10.13 -7.59 34.19
CA ILE A 346 10.56 -8.93 33.75
C ILE A 346 11.15 -9.73 34.93
N VAL A 347 10.35 -10.67 35.46
CA VAL A 347 10.75 -11.57 36.54
C VAL A 347 11.39 -12.83 35.97
N ARG A 348 12.70 -12.93 36.13
CA ARG A 348 13.52 -14.08 35.70
C ARG A 348 13.47 -15.22 36.73
N ARG A 349 13.82 -16.44 36.33
CA ARG A 349 13.81 -17.66 37.16
C ARG A 349 12.44 -17.94 37.80
N ALA A 350 11.37 -17.60 37.11
CA ALA A 350 9.99 -17.78 37.56
C ALA A 350 9.23 -18.74 36.61
N PRO A 351 9.53 -20.06 36.66
CA PRO A 351 8.88 -21.05 35.81
C PRO A 351 7.42 -21.29 36.23
N VAL A 352 6.47 -20.54 35.67
CA VAL A 352 5.05 -20.66 35.99
C VAL A 352 4.57 -22.10 35.78
N GLY A 353 3.96 -22.68 36.81
CA GLY A 353 3.48 -24.08 36.81
C GLY A 353 4.56 -25.16 37.01
N MET A 354 5.83 -24.82 37.27
CA MET A 354 6.92 -25.78 37.49
C MET A 354 7.87 -25.37 38.63
N ASN A 355 8.60 -26.33 39.21
CA ASN A 355 9.84 -26.12 40.00
C ASN A 355 9.84 -24.89 40.93
N GLY A 356 8.83 -24.77 41.81
CA GLY A 356 8.74 -23.68 42.80
C GLY A 356 8.26 -22.32 42.27
N GLY A 357 7.93 -22.20 40.98
CA GLY A 357 7.26 -21.03 40.41
C GLY A 357 5.76 -20.96 40.74
N PRO A 358 5.10 -19.81 40.51
CA PRO A 358 3.68 -19.64 40.82
C PRO A 358 2.81 -20.52 39.91
N PRO A 359 1.74 -21.15 40.43
CA PRO A 359 0.78 -21.87 39.60
C PRO A 359 -0.12 -20.89 38.82
N LEU A 360 -0.70 -21.37 37.72
CA LEU A 360 -1.53 -20.53 36.84
C LEU A 360 -2.77 -19.97 37.55
N ASP A 361 -3.39 -20.74 38.45
CA ASP A 361 -4.56 -20.32 39.23
C ASP A 361 -4.25 -19.15 40.16
N ARG A 362 -3.02 -19.05 40.67
CA ARG A 362 -2.55 -17.89 41.43
C ARG A 362 -2.49 -16.66 40.54
N LEU A 363 -1.94 -16.77 39.33
CA LEU A 363 -1.87 -15.64 38.40
C LEU A 363 -3.26 -15.15 38.00
N GLN A 364 -4.22 -16.04 37.79
CA GLN A 364 -5.62 -15.67 37.50
C GLN A 364 -6.29 -14.89 38.64
N ARG A 365 -5.89 -15.11 39.90
CA ARG A 365 -6.42 -14.34 41.04
C ARG A 365 -5.73 -12.98 41.22
N GLU A 366 -4.44 -12.90 40.89
CA GLU A 366 -3.63 -11.69 41.10
C GLU A 366 -3.72 -10.67 39.94
N TYR A 367 -4.00 -11.16 38.74
CA TYR A 367 -4.03 -10.42 37.48
C TYR A 367 -5.40 -10.51 36.82
N ARG A 368 -5.79 -9.45 36.11
CA ARG A 368 -7.11 -9.39 35.45
C ARG A 368 -7.14 -10.19 34.14
N ALA A 369 -5.98 -10.42 33.54
CA ALA A 369 -5.79 -11.31 32.40
C ALA A 369 -4.39 -11.94 32.44
N VAL A 370 -4.23 -13.09 31.79
CA VAL A 370 -2.96 -13.81 31.64
C VAL A 370 -2.74 -14.18 30.18
N PHE A 371 -1.56 -13.86 29.62
CA PHE A 371 -1.13 -14.29 28.29
C PHE A 371 -0.02 -15.34 28.41
N ILE A 372 -0.20 -16.52 27.79
CA ILE A 372 0.77 -17.61 27.81
C ILE A 372 1.52 -17.64 26.47
N ALA A 373 2.85 -17.45 26.52
CA ALA A 373 3.74 -17.34 25.38
C ALA A 373 5.07 -18.08 25.63
N VAL A 374 5.00 -19.32 26.10
CA VAL A 374 6.15 -20.10 26.59
C VAL A 374 6.99 -20.77 25.50
N GLY A 375 6.64 -20.59 24.23
CA GLY A 375 7.31 -21.22 23.09
C GLY A 375 6.93 -22.70 22.89
N ALA A 376 7.63 -23.38 21.99
CA ALA A 376 7.40 -24.79 21.68
C ALA A 376 8.08 -25.76 22.68
N PRO A 377 7.54 -26.98 22.85
CA PRO A 377 8.21 -28.06 23.58
C PRO A 377 9.50 -28.52 22.89
N GLU A 378 10.32 -29.34 23.57
CA GLU A 378 11.54 -29.94 23.01
C GLU A 378 11.24 -30.79 21.76
N GLU A 379 12.14 -30.66 20.77
CA GLU A 379 12.03 -31.31 19.48
C GLU A 379 12.48 -32.77 19.57
N ARG A 380 11.63 -33.68 19.08
CA ARG A 380 11.97 -35.10 18.92
C ARG A 380 11.48 -35.63 17.60
N LEU A 381 12.35 -36.16 16.75
CA LEU A 381 12.00 -36.70 15.44
C LEU A 381 11.39 -38.11 15.50
N GLY A 382 11.52 -38.80 16.64
CA GLY A 382 11.11 -40.20 16.77
C GLY A 382 11.97 -41.15 15.94
N LEU A 383 13.21 -40.77 15.60
CA LEU A 383 14.14 -41.62 14.89
C LEU A 383 14.57 -42.79 15.79
N PRO A 384 14.67 -44.02 15.26
CA PRO A 384 15.37 -45.09 15.96
C PRO A 384 16.80 -44.65 16.31
N GLY A 385 17.20 -44.79 17.58
CA GLY A 385 18.50 -44.31 18.09
C GLY A 385 18.49 -42.89 18.68
N GLU A 386 17.35 -42.20 18.70
CA GLU A 386 17.20 -40.84 19.26
C GLU A 386 17.01 -40.81 20.79
N GLY A 387 17.50 -41.83 21.51
CA GLY A 387 17.31 -41.92 22.96
C GLY A 387 18.15 -40.90 23.72
N LEU A 388 17.61 -40.29 24.78
CA LEU A 388 18.34 -39.39 25.71
C LEU A 388 19.55 -40.05 26.43
N GLN A 389 19.77 -41.36 26.23
CA GLN A 389 20.89 -42.11 26.78
C GLN A 389 22.04 -42.29 25.77
N VAL A 390 21.88 -41.81 24.54
CA VAL A 390 22.90 -41.88 23.49
C VAL A 390 23.78 -40.63 23.56
N GLN A 391 25.07 -40.82 23.79
CA GLN A 391 26.06 -39.74 23.81
C GLN A 391 26.29 -39.23 22.38
N GLY A 392 26.20 -37.92 22.18
CA GLY A 392 26.33 -37.28 20.85
C GLY A 392 25.00 -36.99 20.16
N VAL A 393 23.84 -37.21 20.79
CA VAL A 393 22.56 -36.69 20.29
C VAL A 393 22.16 -35.47 21.09
N LEU A 394 22.01 -34.32 20.42
CA LEU A 394 21.62 -33.04 21.05
C LEU A 394 20.36 -32.49 20.41
N SER A 395 19.50 -31.87 21.21
CA SER A 395 18.48 -30.97 20.65
C SER A 395 19.12 -29.64 20.24
N GLY A 396 18.59 -29.00 19.20
CA GLY A 396 19.09 -27.69 18.75
C GLY A 396 19.03 -26.62 19.84
N ARG A 397 17.99 -26.68 20.69
CA ARG A 397 17.85 -25.78 21.86
C ARG A 397 18.94 -26.04 22.90
N GLU A 398 19.25 -27.30 23.20
CA GLU A 398 20.33 -27.65 24.14
C GLU A 398 21.68 -27.19 23.61
N PHE A 399 21.97 -27.47 22.34
CA PHE A 399 23.19 -27.04 21.68
C PHE A 399 23.35 -25.52 21.75
N LEU A 400 22.35 -24.75 21.30
CA LEU A 400 22.44 -23.29 21.28
C LEU A 400 22.57 -22.70 22.68
N LYS A 401 21.90 -23.29 23.68
CA LYS A 401 22.03 -22.87 25.07
C LYS A 401 23.47 -23.08 25.59
N LYS A 402 24.06 -24.25 25.34
CA LYS A 402 25.45 -24.53 25.73
C LYS A 402 26.43 -23.65 24.96
N PHE A 403 26.24 -23.50 23.66
CA PHE A 403 27.03 -22.63 22.80
C PHE A 403 26.99 -21.18 23.28
N ALA A 404 25.83 -20.70 23.68
CA ALA A 404 25.69 -19.36 24.20
C ALA A 404 26.41 -19.21 25.55
N LEU A 405 26.25 -20.14 26.49
CA LEU A 405 26.77 -20.03 27.86
C LEU A 405 28.28 -20.29 27.97
N ASP A 406 28.75 -21.39 27.39
CA ASP A 406 30.15 -21.78 27.38
C ASP A 406 30.46 -22.69 26.18
N PRO A 407 30.87 -22.12 25.03
CA PRO A 407 31.24 -22.90 23.86
C PRO A 407 32.37 -23.90 24.11
N ALA A 408 33.23 -23.69 25.11
CA ALA A 408 34.35 -24.57 25.40
C ALA A 408 33.94 -25.89 26.05
N GLU A 409 32.74 -25.95 26.66
CA GLU A 409 32.17 -27.19 27.22
C GLU A 409 31.48 -28.08 26.16
N LEU A 410 31.37 -27.62 24.90
CA LEU A 410 30.78 -28.40 23.82
C LEU A 410 31.77 -29.40 23.21
N ASP A 411 31.74 -30.64 23.70
CA ASP A 411 32.39 -31.77 23.04
C ASP A 411 31.47 -32.38 21.96
N LEU A 412 31.66 -31.98 20.71
CA LEU A 412 30.87 -32.47 19.56
C LEU A 412 31.63 -33.54 18.74
N GLY A 413 32.91 -33.75 19.03
CA GLY A 413 33.84 -34.46 18.16
C GLY A 413 34.06 -33.77 16.80
N ARG A 414 34.58 -34.53 15.84
CA ARG A 414 35.09 -33.98 14.56
C ARG A 414 34.02 -33.77 13.49
N ARG A 415 32.94 -34.55 13.50
CA ARG A 415 31.94 -34.56 12.42
C ARG A 415 30.55 -34.38 12.99
N VAL A 416 29.94 -33.24 12.70
CA VAL A 416 28.63 -32.87 13.24
C VAL A 416 27.60 -32.89 12.13
N VAL A 417 26.47 -33.56 12.35
CA VAL A 417 25.33 -33.53 11.44
C VAL A 417 24.18 -32.78 12.12
N VAL A 418 23.69 -31.72 11.48
CA VAL A 418 22.50 -30.98 11.88
C VAL A 418 21.35 -31.42 10.99
N ILE A 419 20.21 -31.78 11.58
CA ILE A 419 19.01 -32.13 10.83
C ILE A 419 18.00 -30.99 10.97
N GLY A 420 17.66 -30.31 9.87
CA GLY A 420 16.78 -29.13 9.92
C GLY A 420 16.55 -28.48 8.56
N ASP A 421 15.53 -27.62 8.49
CA ASP A 421 15.13 -26.91 7.27
C ASP A 421 14.97 -25.39 7.44
N ASP A 422 15.22 -24.82 8.63
CA ASP A 422 14.97 -23.41 8.97
C ASP A 422 16.26 -22.62 9.30
N ASP A 423 16.11 -21.31 9.58
CA ASP A 423 17.24 -20.43 9.96
C ASP A 423 17.99 -20.93 11.19
N ARG A 424 17.28 -21.53 12.16
CA ARG A 424 17.90 -22.04 13.38
C ARG A 424 18.82 -23.22 13.06
N ALA A 425 18.43 -24.11 12.14
CA ALA A 425 19.27 -25.20 11.70
C ALA A 425 20.56 -24.70 11.02
N VAL A 426 20.45 -23.62 10.23
CA VAL A 426 21.60 -22.95 9.63
C VAL A 426 22.48 -22.33 10.71
N ASP A 427 21.91 -21.64 11.69
CA ASP A 427 22.65 -21.05 12.82
C ASP A 427 23.41 -22.10 13.63
N ILE A 428 22.78 -23.25 13.90
CA ILE A 428 23.42 -24.38 14.58
C ILE A 428 24.61 -24.91 13.78
N ALA A 429 24.44 -25.12 12.47
CA ALA A 429 25.51 -25.64 11.62
C ALA A 429 26.69 -24.65 11.54
N ARG A 430 26.38 -23.36 11.45
CA ARG A 430 27.36 -22.26 11.45
C ARG A 430 28.05 -22.09 12.79
N ALA A 431 27.34 -22.26 13.90
CA ALA A 431 27.94 -22.25 15.23
C ALA A 431 28.86 -23.47 15.43
N ALA A 432 28.44 -24.66 14.99
CA ALA A 432 29.24 -25.87 15.09
C ALA A 432 30.55 -25.79 14.29
N VAL A 433 30.51 -25.29 13.04
CA VAL A 433 31.73 -25.22 12.19
C VAL A 433 32.77 -24.21 12.70
N ARG A 434 32.41 -23.34 13.64
CA ARG A 434 33.34 -22.38 14.28
C ARG A 434 34.07 -22.95 15.49
N LEU A 435 33.66 -24.12 15.99
CA LEU A 435 34.31 -24.75 17.14
C LEU A 435 35.56 -25.49 16.66
N GLU A 436 36.69 -25.26 17.34
CA GLU A 436 38.00 -25.78 16.92
C GLU A 436 38.05 -27.30 16.74
N ALA A 437 37.24 -28.05 17.50
CA ALA A 437 37.19 -29.51 17.45
C ALA A 437 36.47 -30.08 16.21
N VAL A 438 35.67 -29.26 15.51
CA VAL A 438 34.82 -29.69 14.39
C VAL A 438 35.56 -29.52 13.07
N GLU A 439 35.84 -30.64 12.38
CA GLU A 439 36.45 -30.68 11.05
C GLU A 439 35.41 -30.56 9.93
N GLU A 440 34.18 -31.09 10.13
CA GLU A 440 33.09 -31.03 9.16
C GLU A 440 31.73 -30.85 9.86
N ALA A 441 30.97 -29.84 9.43
CA ALA A 441 29.57 -29.66 9.80
C ALA A 441 28.68 -29.87 8.57
N THR A 442 27.72 -30.78 8.67
CA THR A 442 26.78 -31.12 7.58
C THR A 442 25.35 -30.82 7.98
N LEU A 443 24.64 -29.99 7.21
CA LEU A 443 23.21 -29.72 7.37
C LEU A 443 22.40 -30.62 6.43
N VAL A 444 21.61 -31.50 7.01
CA VAL A 444 20.73 -32.46 6.33
C VAL A 444 19.30 -31.94 6.35
N CYS A 445 18.74 -31.74 5.16
CA CYS A 445 17.37 -31.28 4.95
C CYS A 445 16.57 -32.32 4.14
N PRO A 446 15.44 -32.83 4.66
CA PRO A 446 14.56 -33.75 3.92
C PRO A 446 13.90 -33.11 2.69
N LEU A 447 13.77 -31.79 2.67
CA LEU A 447 13.14 -31.03 1.61
C LEU A 447 14.14 -30.69 0.49
N PRO A 448 13.66 -30.43 -0.74
CA PRO A 448 14.54 -30.05 -1.85
C PRO A 448 15.19 -28.66 -1.67
N ARG A 449 14.60 -27.81 -0.83
CA ARG A 449 15.11 -26.47 -0.49
C ARG A 449 14.92 -26.22 1.00
N LEU A 450 15.88 -25.54 1.63
CA LEU A 450 15.73 -25.00 2.97
C LEU A 450 14.79 -23.79 2.94
N LYS A 451 14.11 -23.54 4.06
CA LYS A 451 13.28 -22.35 4.32
C LYS A 451 14.09 -21.20 4.94
N ALA A 452 15.37 -21.43 5.25
CA ALA A 452 16.26 -20.40 5.77
C ALA A 452 16.51 -19.28 4.75
N ALA A 453 16.82 -18.09 5.26
CA ALA A 453 17.12 -16.92 4.43
C ALA A 453 18.34 -17.19 3.53
N SER A 454 18.23 -16.73 2.27
CA SER A 454 19.25 -16.94 1.22
C SER A 454 20.64 -16.49 1.67
N GLU A 455 20.73 -15.32 2.33
CA GLU A 455 22.01 -14.77 2.78
C GLU A 455 22.68 -15.63 3.86
N GLU A 456 21.89 -16.29 4.71
CA GLU A 456 22.42 -17.14 5.79
C GLU A 456 22.90 -18.48 5.23
N LEU A 457 22.23 -19.00 4.19
CA LEU A 457 22.67 -20.18 3.46
C LEU A 457 23.99 -19.93 2.74
N GLU A 458 24.12 -18.79 2.06
CA GLU A 458 25.37 -18.36 1.42
C GLU A 458 26.50 -18.25 2.46
N ALA A 459 26.24 -17.58 3.60
CA ALA A 459 27.22 -17.44 4.65
C ALA A 459 27.66 -18.79 5.24
N ALA A 460 26.73 -19.74 5.40
CA ALA A 460 27.06 -21.10 5.85
C ALA A 460 27.96 -21.84 4.86
N GLN A 461 27.68 -21.73 3.55
CA GLN A 461 28.52 -22.34 2.51
C GLN A 461 29.92 -21.72 2.45
N GLU A 462 30.02 -20.38 2.55
CA GLU A 462 31.30 -19.68 2.62
C GLU A 462 32.15 -20.12 3.83
N GLU A 463 31.49 -20.43 4.95
CA GLU A 463 32.15 -20.91 6.18
C GLU A 463 32.58 -22.38 6.08
N GLY A 464 32.05 -23.13 5.11
CA GLY A 464 32.40 -24.53 4.84
C GLY A 464 31.35 -25.55 5.32
N VAL A 465 30.14 -25.10 5.68
CA VAL A 465 29.04 -26.01 6.03
C VAL A 465 28.59 -26.78 4.79
N ARG A 466 28.56 -28.10 4.89
CA ARG A 466 28.10 -28.98 3.81
C ARG A 466 26.57 -29.09 3.83
N LEU A 467 25.92 -28.69 2.74
CA LEU A 467 24.45 -28.75 2.63
C LEU A 467 24.01 -30.00 1.84
N LEU A 468 23.15 -30.82 2.44
CA LEU A 468 22.56 -32.01 1.84
C LEU A 468 21.03 -31.91 1.86
N THR A 469 20.43 -31.53 0.72
CA THR A 469 18.97 -31.43 0.56
C THR A 469 18.38 -32.71 -0.05
N SER A 470 17.06 -32.89 0.06
CA SER A 470 16.36 -34.10 -0.39
C SER A 470 16.90 -35.39 0.26
N ILE A 471 17.44 -35.29 1.48
CA ILE A 471 18.00 -36.43 2.24
C ILE A 471 17.12 -36.68 3.47
N THR A 472 16.49 -37.85 3.51
CA THR A 472 15.64 -38.27 4.64
C THR A 472 16.48 -39.05 5.66
N PRO A 473 16.58 -38.60 6.92
CA PRO A 473 17.19 -39.38 7.99
C PRO A 473 16.31 -40.60 8.34
N LEU A 474 16.93 -41.76 8.57
CA LEU A 474 16.23 -43.02 8.84
C LEU A 474 16.46 -43.52 10.27
N ARG A 475 17.72 -43.52 10.74
CA ARG A 475 18.10 -43.91 12.11
C ARG A 475 19.46 -43.32 12.49
N ILE A 476 19.66 -43.14 13.79
CA ILE A 476 20.96 -42.81 14.38
C ILE A 476 21.66 -44.13 14.71
N LEU A 477 22.94 -44.25 14.34
CA LEU A 477 23.77 -45.42 14.61
C LEU A 477 24.62 -45.14 15.86
N GLU A 478 24.69 -46.13 16.75
CA GLU A 478 25.42 -46.06 18.01
C GLU A 478 26.43 -47.20 18.15
N ASP A 479 27.55 -46.93 18.81
CA ASP A 479 28.55 -47.95 19.16
C ASP A 479 28.17 -48.75 20.42
N GLU A 480 29.03 -49.68 20.84
CA GLU A 480 28.81 -50.52 22.03
C GLU A 480 28.72 -49.70 23.34
N ASP A 481 29.30 -48.50 23.38
CA ASP A 481 29.29 -47.56 24.51
C ASP A 481 28.15 -46.54 24.43
N ARG A 482 27.24 -46.69 23.46
CA ARG A 482 26.12 -45.77 23.15
C ARG A 482 26.57 -44.37 22.72
N LYS A 483 27.64 -44.28 21.94
CA LYS A 483 28.05 -43.04 21.27
C LYS A 483 27.64 -43.05 19.81
N VAL A 484 27.25 -41.90 19.28
CA VAL A 484 26.93 -41.76 17.86
C VAL A 484 28.15 -42.09 17.00
N GLU A 485 27.97 -43.01 16.03
CA GLU A 485 28.97 -43.34 15.00
C GLU A 485 28.54 -42.88 13.59
N GLY A 486 27.24 -42.63 13.39
CA GLY A 486 26.72 -42.21 12.10
C GLY A 486 25.21 -41.97 12.05
N LEU A 487 24.77 -41.41 10.94
CA LEU A 487 23.36 -41.19 10.61
C LEU A 487 23.02 -41.94 9.32
N GLU A 488 22.15 -42.94 9.40
CA GLU A 488 21.64 -43.62 8.21
C GLU A 488 20.62 -42.71 7.51
N CYS A 489 20.84 -42.46 6.23
CA CYS A 489 20.06 -41.56 5.42
C CYS A 489 19.60 -42.24 4.12
N ARG A 490 18.61 -41.64 3.47
CA ARG A 490 18.15 -42.02 2.12
C ARG A 490 17.96 -40.79 1.27
N GLY A 491 18.51 -40.82 0.06
CA GLY A 491 18.27 -39.77 -0.94
C GLY A 491 16.88 -39.90 -1.57
N ALA A 492 16.27 -38.77 -1.93
CA ALA A 492 14.99 -38.76 -2.63
C ALA A 492 15.04 -39.61 -3.91
N GLY A 493 14.06 -40.50 -4.07
CA GLY A 493 13.98 -41.41 -5.21
C GLY A 493 14.93 -42.61 -5.19
N SER A 494 15.79 -42.75 -4.17
CA SER A 494 16.66 -43.92 -3.99
C SER A 494 15.98 -45.00 -3.14
N SER A 495 16.15 -46.27 -3.52
CA SER A 495 15.77 -47.41 -2.68
C SER A 495 16.88 -47.84 -1.71
N SER A 496 18.12 -47.40 -1.91
CA SER A 496 19.26 -47.70 -1.04
C SER A 496 19.48 -46.61 0.00
N SER A 497 19.77 -47.01 1.24
CA SER A 497 20.28 -46.14 2.29
C SER A 497 21.82 -46.01 2.21
N PHE A 498 22.35 -44.95 2.81
CA PHE A 498 23.77 -44.73 3.00
C PHE A 498 24.01 -44.14 4.40
N VAL A 499 25.24 -44.20 4.90
CA VAL A 499 25.60 -43.71 6.23
C VAL A 499 26.44 -42.46 6.12
N LEU A 500 26.06 -41.41 6.85
CA LEU A 500 26.90 -40.26 7.13
C LEU A 500 27.64 -40.51 8.44
N GLU A 501 28.95 -40.75 8.38
CA GLU A 501 29.75 -40.91 9.60
C GLU A 501 29.79 -39.60 10.39
N CYS A 502 29.40 -39.63 11.66
CA CYS A 502 29.38 -38.46 12.52
C CYS A 502 29.56 -38.86 13.98
N THR A 503 30.06 -37.92 14.77
CA THR A 503 30.24 -38.05 16.23
C THR A 503 29.10 -37.38 17.00
N THR A 504 28.41 -36.43 16.36
CA THR A 504 27.26 -35.75 16.94
C THR A 504 26.15 -35.55 15.91
N VAL A 505 24.90 -35.78 16.31
CA VAL A 505 23.68 -35.42 15.58
C VAL A 505 22.91 -34.38 16.38
N ILE A 506 22.62 -33.23 15.76
CA ILE A 506 21.84 -32.13 16.34
C ILE A 506 20.48 -32.05 15.64
N LEU A 507 19.41 -32.11 16.41
CA LEU A 507 18.04 -32.13 15.91
C LEU A 507 17.43 -30.72 15.95
N SER A 508 17.05 -30.19 14.78
CA SER A 508 16.45 -28.86 14.59
C SER A 508 15.33 -28.90 13.56
N LEU A 509 14.39 -29.83 13.70
CA LEU A 509 13.21 -29.98 12.84
C LEU A 509 11.94 -29.79 13.67
N GLY A 510 11.16 -28.74 13.36
CA GLY A 510 9.89 -28.42 14.01
C GLY A 510 8.73 -29.37 13.69
N LEU A 511 8.99 -30.56 13.14
CA LEU A 511 7.98 -31.53 12.70
C LEU A 511 7.78 -32.70 13.67
N GLY A 512 8.64 -32.85 14.67
CA GLY A 512 8.61 -33.95 15.61
C GLY A 512 8.33 -33.48 17.03
N ARG A 513 7.14 -33.80 17.55
CA ARG A 513 6.77 -33.55 18.95
C ARG A 513 6.84 -34.84 19.75
N SER A 514 7.29 -34.73 21.00
CA SER A 514 7.16 -35.82 21.96
C SER A 514 5.67 -36.11 22.22
N PRO A 515 5.20 -37.37 22.11
CA PRO A 515 3.86 -37.77 22.52
C PRO A 515 3.66 -37.69 24.05
N GLU A 516 4.77 -37.62 24.81
CA GLU A 516 4.75 -37.30 26.24
C GLU A 516 4.59 -35.78 26.35
N GLY A 517 3.40 -35.34 26.74
CA GLY A 517 2.97 -33.96 26.67
C GLY A 517 3.61 -32.99 27.67
N GLY A 518 4.94 -32.98 27.77
CA GLY A 518 5.74 -32.16 28.68
C GLY A 518 5.50 -30.65 28.57
N MET A 519 6.08 -29.88 29.50
CA MET A 519 6.03 -28.43 29.75
C MET A 519 4.67 -27.71 29.64
N LEU A 520 3.82 -27.97 28.65
CA LEU A 520 2.50 -27.38 28.45
C LEU A 520 1.41 -28.04 29.33
N GLU A 521 1.56 -29.32 29.70
CA GLU A 521 0.65 -30.02 30.64
C GLU A 521 0.46 -29.28 31.97
N ARG A 522 1.49 -28.56 32.41
CA ARG A 522 1.49 -27.83 33.68
C ARG A 522 0.41 -26.76 33.82
N PHE A 523 -0.14 -26.30 32.69
CA PHE A 523 -1.17 -25.25 32.68
C PHE A 523 -2.59 -25.82 32.80
N GLY A 524 -2.77 -27.15 32.67
CA GLY A 524 -4.10 -27.78 32.74
C GLY A 524 -5.04 -27.38 31.60
N LEU A 525 -4.48 -26.89 30.48
CA LEU A 525 -5.23 -26.42 29.32
C LEU A 525 -5.49 -27.54 28.30
N ARG A 526 -6.60 -27.42 27.57
CA ARG A 526 -6.95 -28.28 26.44
C ARG A 526 -5.89 -28.17 25.34
N ARG A 527 -5.62 -29.29 24.69
CA ARG A 527 -4.63 -29.39 23.61
C ARG A 527 -5.24 -29.80 22.29
N THR A 528 -4.62 -29.32 21.22
CA THR A 528 -4.90 -29.74 19.85
C THR A 528 -4.26 -31.13 19.56
N PRO A 529 -4.64 -31.82 18.46
CA PRO A 529 -4.05 -33.11 18.09
C PRO A 529 -2.54 -33.08 17.88
N ASP A 530 -2.00 -31.94 17.49
CA ASP A 530 -0.56 -31.71 17.38
C ASP A 530 0.10 -31.44 18.74
N HIS A 531 -0.62 -31.35 19.85
CA HIS A 531 -0.13 -31.01 21.21
C HIS A 531 0.17 -29.51 21.48
N ALA A 532 -0.39 -28.58 20.70
CA ALA A 532 -0.38 -27.15 21.03
C ALA A 532 -1.49 -26.79 22.02
N ILE A 533 -1.40 -25.63 22.67
CA ILE A 533 -2.48 -25.08 23.50
C ILE A 533 -3.66 -24.74 22.58
N ALA A 534 -4.84 -25.27 22.87
CA ALA A 534 -6.03 -24.99 22.10
C ALA A 534 -6.56 -23.59 22.41
N VAL A 535 -6.67 -22.76 21.37
CA VAL A 535 -7.20 -21.39 21.47
C VAL A 535 -8.22 -21.14 20.36
N ASP A 536 -9.07 -20.14 20.54
CA ASP A 536 -9.78 -19.51 19.43
C ASP A 536 -8.77 -18.78 18.51
N PRO A 537 -8.74 -19.05 17.20
CA PRO A 537 -7.70 -18.53 16.31
C PRO A 537 -7.79 -17.02 16.05
N ILE A 538 -8.93 -16.39 16.35
CA ILE A 538 -9.15 -14.94 16.16
C ILE A 538 -8.88 -14.19 17.46
N THR A 539 -9.33 -14.70 18.59
CA THR A 539 -9.23 -14.00 19.88
C THR A 539 -8.08 -14.48 20.74
N LEU A 540 -7.47 -15.62 20.39
CA LEU A 540 -6.44 -16.31 21.18
C LEU A 540 -6.89 -16.71 22.59
N ALA A 541 -8.19 -16.66 22.86
CA ALA A 541 -8.78 -17.05 24.13
C ALA A 541 -8.69 -18.57 24.30
N THR A 542 -8.33 -19.01 25.50
CA THR A 542 -8.40 -20.42 25.90
C THR A 542 -9.79 -20.75 26.45
N GLU A 543 -10.02 -21.98 26.88
CA GLU A 543 -11.25 -22.34 27.60
C GLU A 543 -11.35 -21.73 29.01
N ILE A 544 -10.25 -21.18 29.55
CA ILE A 544 -10.26 -20.51 30.84
C ILE A 544 -10.47 -19.01 30.63
N GLU A 545 -11.52 -18.48 31.24
CA GLU A 545 -11.86 -17.06 31.19
C GLU A 545 -10.69 -16.17 31.66
N GLY A 546 -10.38 -15.13 30.88
CA GLY A 546 -9.26 -14.23 31.15
C GLY A 546 -7.87 -14.80 30.84
N VAL A 547 -7.77 -16.02 30.31
CA VAL A 547 -6.50 -16.63 29.89
C VAL A 547 -6.43 -16.78 28.37
N PHE A 548 -5.34 -16.26 27.82
CA PHE A 548 -5.05 -16.23 26.39
C PHE A 548 -3.72 -16.93 26.13
N ALA A 549 -3.51 -17.49 24.94
CA ALA A 549 -2.23 -18.08 24.57
C ALA A 549 -1.86 -17.79 23.11
N GLY A 550 -0.58 -17.54 22.86
CA GLY A 550 -0.08 -17.18 21.54
C GLY A 550 1.41 -17.46 21.36
N GLY A 551 1.91 -17.26 20.14
CA GLY A 551 3.23 -17.70 19.73
C GLY A 551 3.30 -19.22 19.54
N GLU A 552 4.51 -19.78 19.62
CA GLU A 552 4.78 -21.17 19.24
C GLU A 552 4.09 -22.23 20.13
N CYS A 553 3.62 -21.85 21.33
CA CYS A 553 2.84 -22.76 22.17
C CYS A 553 1.40 -22.96 21.69
N ALA A 554 0.86 -22.03 20.89
CA ALA A 554 -0.49 -22.11 20.31
C ALA A 554 -0.44 -22.39 18.80
N PHE A 555 0.52 -21.80 18.09
CA PHE A 555 0.71 -21.98 16.65
C PHE A 555 2.14 -22.46 16.38
N PRO A 556 2.35 -23.74 16.05
CA PRO A 556 3.69 -24.29 15.83
C PRO A 556 4.40 -23.59 14.66
N SER A 557 5.75 -23.56 14.72
CA SER A 557 6.62 -23.19 13.59
C SER A 557 6.48 -21.74 13.09
N LEU A 558 6.11 -20.81 13.98
CA LEU A 558 6.12 -19.38 13.64
C LEU A 558 7.54 -18.84 13.52
N SER A 559 7.76 -17.97 12.55
CA SER A 559 8.92 -17.08 12.52
C SER A 559 8.89 -16.07 13.69
N ILE A 560 9.99 -15.35 13.90
CA ILE A 560 10.10 -14.36 14.99
C ILE A 560 9.00 -13.30 14.88
N VAL A 561 8.82 -12.73 13.69
CA VAL A 561 7.88 -11.63 13.46
C VAL A 561 6.42 -12.11 13.50
N GLU A 562 6.13 -13.35 13.08
CA GLU A 562 4.80 -13.94 13.24
C GLU A 562 4.48 -14.25 14.71
N ALA A 563 5.47 -14.70 15.49
CA ALA A 563 5.31 -14.85 16.93
C ALA A 563 5.02 -13.50 17.59
N MET A 564 5.71 -12.42 17.20
CA MET A 564 5.38 -11.06 17.66
C MET A 564 3.96 -10.66 17.26
N ALA A 565 3.53 -10.92 16.03
CA ALA A 565 2.17 -10.65 15.57
C ALA A 565 1.11 -11.38 16.42
N SER A 566 1.37 -12.65 16.76
CA SER A 566 0.52 -13.40 17.70
C SER A 566 0.47 -12.76 19.09
N GLY A 567 1.60 -12.19 19.56
CA GLY A 567 1.66 -11.38 20.78
C GLY A 567 0.79 -10.12 20.74
N ARG A 568 0.90 -9.34 19.65
CA ARG A 568 0.08 -8.12 19.43
C ARG A 568 -1.41 -8.45 19.39
N LYS A 569 -1.77 -9.52 18.67
CA LYS A 569 -3.11 -10.08 18.61
C LYS A 569 -3.64 -10.49 20.00
N GLY A 570 -2.78 -11.06 20.84
CA GLY A 570 -3.09 -11.37 22.24
C GLY A 570 -3.33 -10.11 23.08
N ALA A 571 -2.49 -9.08 22.93
CA ALA A 571 -2.65 -7.79 23.61
C ALA A 571 -3.98 -7.10 23.27
N GLU A 572 -4.35 -7.08 21.98
CA GLU A 572 -5.63 -6.51 21.54
C GLU A 572 -6.82 -7.29 22.10
N SER A 573 -6.74 -8.63 22.13
CA SER A 573 -7.81 -9.46 22.69
C SER A 573 -7.96 -9.26 24.20
N ILE A 574 -6.85 -9.15 24.92
CA ILE A 574 -6.86 -8.78 26.35
C ILE A 574 -7.47 -7.39 26.53
N HIS A 575 -7.06 -6.40 25.74
CA HIS A 575 -7.61 -5.06 25.83
C HIS A 575 -9.14 -5.05 25.63
N ARG A 576 -9.64 -5.74 24.60
CA ARG A 576 -11.08 -5.86 24.33
C ARG A 576 -11.82 -6.55 25.47
N TYR A 577 -11.29 -7.68 25.95
CA TYR A 577 -11.84 -8.41 27.09
C TYR A 577 -11.95 -7.54 28.34
N LEU A 578 -10.89 -6.77 28.65
CA LEU A 578 -10.86 -5.90 29.84
C LEU A 578 -11.82 -4.71 29.76
N ASN A 579 -12.13 -4.23 28.54
CA ASN A 579 -13.03 -3.10 28.32
C ASN A 579 -14.45 -3.54 27.92
N GLY A 580 -14.74 -4.84 27.86
CA GLY A 580 -16.05 -5.36 27.45
C GLY A 580 -16.41 -5.05 26.00
N LEU A 581 -15.40 -4.94 25.12
CA LEU A 581 -15.57 -4.67 23.70
C LEU A 581 -15.83 -5.97 22.92
N GLU A 582 -16.47 -5.86 21.75
CA GLU A 582 -16.68 -6.99 20.85
C GLU A 582 -15.35 -7.64 20.45
N MET A 583 -15.22 -8.96 20.62
CA MET A 583 -13.92 -9.65 20.50
C MET A 583 -13.51 -9.93 19.04
N TYR A 584 -14.48 -10.06 18.13
CA TYR A 584 -14.29 -10.53 16.75
C TYR A 584 -14.29 -9.41 15.68
N GLU A 585 -14.79 -8.22 16.02
CA GLU A 585 -14.97 -7.14 15.04
C GLU A 585 -13.64 -6.50 14.61
N GLY A 586 -13.46 -6.28 13.31
CA GLY A 586 -12.29 -5.56 12.76
C GLY A 586 -10.97 -6.34 12.82
N ARG A 587 -11.02 -7.68 12.85
CA ARG A 587 -9.83 -8.55 12.99
C ARG A 587 -9.33 -9.13 11.65
N GLU A 588 -9.94 -8.74 10.53
CA GLU A 588 -9.72 -9.30 9.18
C GLU A 588 -8.31 -9.09 8.64
N ARG A 589 -7.63 -8.03 9.08
CA ARG A 589 -6.29 -7.61 8.61
C ARG A 589 -5.20 -7.81 9.67
N GLU A 590 -5.41 -8.69 10.65
CA GLU A 590 -4.34 -9.05 11.58
C GLU A 590 -3.38 -10.04 10.95
N GLY A 591 -2.08 -9.72 10.96
CA GLY A 591 -1.05 -10.56 10.34
C GLY A 591 -0.90 -10.27 8.85
N ALA A 592 -0.08 -11.06 8.16
CA ALA A 592 0.23 -10.79 6.76
C ALA A 592 -1.01 -10.97 5.85
N TYR A 593 -1.19 -10.05 4.90
CA TYR A 593 -2.20 -10.14 3.86
C TYR A 593 -1.71 -9.55 2.53
N ALA A 594 -2.35 -9.91 1.42
CA ALA A 594 -1.97 -9.43 0.10
C ALA A 594 -2.42 -7.98 -0.11
N SER A 595 -1.48 -7.10 -0.46
CA SER A 595 -1.80 -5.71 -0.83
C SER A 595 -2.59 -5.66 -2.14
N THR A 596 -3.66 -4.84 -2.15
CA THR A 596 -4.48 -4.56 -3.33
C THR A 596 -3.90 -3.45 -4.20
N ILE A 597 -2.75 -2.88 -3.83
CA ILE A 597 -2.13 -1.78 -4.57
C ILE A 597 -1.41 -2.34 -5.80
N GLU A 598 -1.85 -1.90 -6.97
CA GLU A 598 -1.13 -2.06 -8.23
C GLU A 598 -0.23 -0.84 -8.46
N VAL A 599 1.03 -1.09 -8.83
CA VAL A 599 2.00 -0.02 -9.12
C VAL A 599 2.20 0.04 -10.62
N GLU A 600 1.62 1.05 -11.26
CA GLU A 600 1.84 1.27 -12.69
C GLU A 600 3.29 1.76 -12.92
N THR A 601 4.11 0.90 -13.52
CA THR A 601 5.50 1.19 -13.87
C THR A 601 5.63 1.71 -15.30
N SER A 602 4.58 1.59 -16.13
CA SER A 602 4.52 2.17 -17.47
C SER A 602 4.53 3.70 -17.41
N GLY A 603 5.51 4.32 -18.06
CA GLY A 603 5.64 5.78 -18.13
C GLY A 603 6.41 6.43 -16.97
N ARG A 604 6.85 5.67 -15.97
CA ARG A 604 7.86 6.12 -15.00
C ARG A 604 9.24 5.72 -15.51
N GLU A 605 10.20 6.65 -15.59
CA GLU A 605 11.62 6.33 -15.81
C GLU A 605 12.21 5.64 -14.57
N VAL A 606 11.76 4.41 -14.28
CA VAL A 606 12.36 3.59 -13.23
C VAL A 606 13.52 2.82 -13.84
N HIS A 607 14.68 3.47 -13.87
CA HIS A 607 15.90 2.78 -14.31
C HIS A 607 16.27 1.68 -13.31
N PRO A 608 16.68 0.49 -13.80
CA PRO A 608 17.27 -0.53 -12.95
C PRO A 608 18.45 0.05 -12.15
N ARG A 609 18.44 -0.17 -10.83
CA ARG A 609 19.50 0.24 -9.90
C ARG A 609 19.93 -0.95 -9.07
N LEU A 610 21.23 -1.10 -8.86
CA LEU A 610 21.78 -2.14 -7.99
C LEU A 610 21.32 -1.94 -6.54
N ARG A 611 20.86 -3.02 -5.93
CA ARG A 611 20.55 -3.09 -4.51
C ARG A 611 21.82 -2.85 -3.70
N ARG A 612 21.71 -2.06 -2.63
CA ARG A 612 22.80 -1.90 -1.66
C ARG A 612 22.68 -2.98 -0.59
N GLU A 613 23.63 -3.89 -0.62
CA GLU A 613 23.72 -4.96 0.38
C GLU A 613 24.64 -4.54 1.54
N PRO A 614 24.31 -4.91 2.78
CA PRO A 614 25.21 -4.75 3.90
C PRO A 614 26.50 -5.56 3.67
N PRO A 615 27.68 -4.99 4.00
CA PRO A 615 28.92 -5.75 3.92
C PRO A 615 28.91 -6.91 4.91
N ARG A 616 29.72 -7.95 4.62
CA ARG A 616 29.95 -9.08 5.51
C ARG A 616 31.42 -9.12 5.90
N LEU A 617 31.73 -9.57 7.12
CA LEU A 617 33.10 -9.84 7.53
C LEU A 617 33.74 -10.91 6.62
N PRO A 618 35.00 -10.75 6.22
CA PRO A 618 35.76 -11.79 5.53
C PRO A 618 35.78 -13.07 6.36
N ARG A 619 35.77 -14.24 5.71
CA ARG A 619 35.76 -15.54 6.41
C ARG A 619 36.83 -15.66 7.50
N ALA A 620 38.03 -15.14 7.26
CA ALA A 620 39.16 -15.19 8.19
C ALA A 620 38.92 -14.41 9.51
N GLU A 621 37.97 -13.49 9.53
CA GLU A 621 37.62 -12.64 10.67
C GLU A 621 36.32 -13.11 11.37
N ARG A 622 35.67 -14.18 10.87
CA ARG A 622 34.44 -14.71 11.45
C ARG A 622 34.78 -15.65 12.61
N GLY A 623 34.72 -15.14 13.84
CA GLY A 623 34.83 -15.95 15.05
C GLY A 623 33.46 -16.35 15.64
N LEU A 624 33.47 -16.66 16.94
CA LEU A 624 32.28 -17.07 17.69
C LEU A 624 31.38 -15.88 18.06
N GLU A 625 31.95 -14.68 18.21
CA GLU A 625 31.27 -13.51 18.76
C GLU A 625 31.10 -12.37 17.76
N GLU A 626 31.99 -12.27 16.77
CA GLU A 626 32.02 -11.17 15.81
C GLU A 626 30.80 -11.20 14.89
N GLU A 627 30.07 -10.09 14.86
CA GLU A 627 28.89 -9.95 14.02
C GLU A 627 29.25 -10.04 12.53
N VAL A 628 28.75 -11.05 11.84
CA VAL A 628 29.18 -11.35 10.45
C VAL A 628 28.65 -10.32 9.47
N GLN A 629 27.42 -9.87 9.63
CA GLN A 629 26.83 -8.84 8.79
C GLN A 629 27.06 -7.48 9.45
N LEU A 630 27.50 -6.50 8.67
CA LEU A 630 27.77 -5.12 9.12
C LEU A 630 26.64 -4.18 8.67
N PRO A 631 26.46 -3.01 9.30
CA PRO A 631 25.46 -2.05 8.86
C PRO A 631 25.80 -1.45 7.49
N LEU A 632 24.79 -0.91 6.80
CA LEU A 632 25.02 -0.05 5.63
C LEU A 632 25.67 1.26 6.07
N GLU A 633 26.62 1.78 5.28
CA GLU A 633 27.07 3.16 5.42
C GLU A 633 25.95 4.13 5.01
N GLU A 634 25.93 5.34 5.58
CA GLU A 634 24.88 6.33 5.33
C GLU A 634 24.65 6.62 3.85
N GLY A 635 25.73 6.80 3.07
CA GLY A 635 25.63 7.05 1.63
C GLY A 635 24.91 5.91 0.90
N ALA A 636 25.24 4.66 1.24
CA ALA A 636 24.59 3.48 0.67
C ALA A 636 23.13 3.37 1.11
N ALA A 637 22.84 3.61 2.39
CA ALA A 637 21.48 3.58 2.93
C ALA A 637 20.56 4.64 2.27
N ARG A 638 21.06 5.86 2.06
CA ARG A 638 20.28 6.91 1.38
C ARG A 638 20.02 6.58 -0.09
N GLU A 639 20.99 6.01 -0.79
CA GLU A 639 20.81 5.58 -2.18
C GLU A 639 19.84 4.40 -2.29
N GLU A 640 19.89 3.47 -1.35
CA GLU A 640 18.93 2.37 -1.24
C GLU A 640 17.52 2.88 -0.96
N ALA A 641 17.36 3.81 -0.01
CA ALA A 641 16.06 4.40 0.30
C ALA A 641 15.42 5.11 -0.91
N LYS A 642 16.23 5.80 -1.72
CA LYS A 642 15.79 6.46 -2.97
C LYS A 642 15.38 5.47 -4.07
N ARG A 643 15.64 4.16 -3.94
CA ARG A 643 15.11 3.13 -4.85
C ARG A 643 13.63 2.81 -4.61
N CYS A 644 13.02 3.29 -3.52
CA CYS A 644 11.62 3.00 -3.25
C CYS A 644 10.69 3.50 -4.37
N LEU A 645 9.77 2.64 -4.82
CA LEU A 645 8.78 2.97 -5.88
C LEU A 645 7.66 3.89 -5.39
N LYS A 646 7.54 4.10 -4.07
CA LYS A 646 6.44 4.85 -3.44
C LYS A 646 5.08 4.28 -3.85
N CYS A 647 4.89 3.00 -3.52
CA CYS A 647 3.75 2.20 -4.00
C CYS A 647 2.40 2.74 -3.52
N ALA A 648 2.33 3.24 -2.29
CA ALA A 648 1.17 3.97 -1.77
C ALA A 648 1.42 5.48 -1.90
N ASP A 649 0.37 6.27 -2.15
CA ASP A 649 0.49 7.74 -2.22
C ASP A 649 1.03 8.29 -0.88
N CYS A 650 0.26 8.29 0.20
CA CYS A 650 0.75 8.63 1.55
C CYS A 650 1.57 7.50 2.18
N CYS A 651 2.70 7.84 2.81
CA CYS A 651 3.57 6.91 3.53
C CYS A 651 3.27 6.75 5.02
N ASP A 652 2.18 7.35 5.51
CA ASP A 652 1.72 7.26 6.91
C ASP A 652 2.83 7.58 7.93
N CYS A 653 3.65 8.60 7.63
CA CYS A 653 4.71 9.08 8.52
C CYS A 653 4.21 9.98 9.65
N ARG A 654 2.93 10.37 9.62
CA ARG A 654 2.22 11.20 10.62
C ARG A 654 2.82 12.58 10.94
N LEU A 655 3.86 13.03 10.24
CA LEU A 655 4.45 14.35 10.47
C LEU A 655 3.50 15.51 10.12
N CYS A 656 2.51 15.31 9.26
CA CYS A 656 1.50 16.34 9.03
C CYS A 656 0.58 16.53 10.25
N TRP A 657 0.31 15.46 10.99
CA TRP A 657 -0.50 15.51 12.22
C TRP A 657 0.22 16.24 13.35
N THR A 658 1.54 16.04 13.48
CA THR A 658 2.33 16.68 14.55
C THR A 658 2.46 18.20 14.41
N VAL A 659 2.28 18.75 13.20
CA VAL A 659 2.32 20.20 12.94
C VAL A 659 0.94 20.84 12.83
N CYS A 660 -0.14 20.06 12.96
CA CYS A 660 -1.50 20.56 12.75
C CYS A 660 -2.05 21.23 14.02
N GLU A 661 -1.87 22.54 14.14
CA GLU A 661 -2.40 23.33 15.26
C GLU A 661 -3.91 23.16 15.54
N PRO A 662 -4.82 23.11 14.53
CA PRO A 662 -6.24 22.90 14.80
C PRO A 662 -6.61 21.44 15.10
N GLU A 663 -5.64 20.52 15.16
CA GLU A 663 -5.84 19.09 15.39
C GLU A 663 -6.81 18.44 14.37
N ALA A 664 -6.88 19.01 13.17
CA ALA A 664 -7.85 18.63 12.14
C ALA A 664 -7.47 17.36 11.36
N ILE A 665 -6.37 16.66 11.68
CA ILE A 665 -5.94 15.45 10.96
C ILE A 665 -6.34 14.21 11.76
N ASP A 666 -7.15 13.36 11.16
CA ASP A 666 -7.64 12.12 11.77
C ASP A 666 -7.38 10.92 10.84
N TYR A 667 -6.36 10.14 11.19
CA TYR A 667 -5.99 8.93 10.45
C TYR A 667 -7.00 7.78 10.61
N SER A 668 -7.85 7.82 11.65
CA SER A 668 -8.85 6.79 11.94
C SER A 668 -10.12 6.92 11.10
N MET A 669 -10.38 8.09 10.51
CA MET A 669 -11.56 8.36 9.68
C MET A 669 -11.75 7.31 8.57
N GLU A 670 -12.89 6.64 8.52
CA GLU A 670 -13.21 5.64 7.48
C GLU A 670 -14.18 6.19 6.43
N ASP A 671 -14.37 5.44 5.34
CA ASP A 671 -15.37 5.78 4.33
C ASP A 671 -16.78 5.66 4.96
N GLU A 672 -17.64 6.64 4.68
CA GLU A 672 -19.00 6.72 5.23
C GLU A 672 -20.03 6.49 4.12
N LEU A 673 -21.08 5.72 4.40
CA LEU A 673 -22.23 5.57 3.50
C LEU A 673 -23.39 6.45 3.97
N VAL A 674 -23.77 7.40 3.13
CA VAL A 674 -24.89 8.32 3.36
C VAL A 674 -26.05 7.93 2.47
N GLU A 675 -27.23 7.69 3.05
CA GLU A 675 -28.46 7.45 2.28
C GLU A 675 -29.28 8.74 2.17
N VAL A 676 -29.68 9.11 0.96
CA VAL A 676 -30.54 10.26 0.68
C VAL A 676 -31.73 9.86 -0.16
N GLU A 677 -32.87 10.52 0.05
CA GLU A 677 -34.07 10.35 -0.77
C GLU A 677 -34.32 11.61 -1.58
N VAL A 678 -34.45 11.47 -2.91
CA VAL A 678 -34.60 12.60 -3.84
C VAL A 678 -35.66 12.30 -4.89
N GLY A 679 -36.33 13.33 -5.42
CA GLY A 679 -37.31 13.13 -6.50
C GLY A 679 -36.72 13.25 -7.90
N ALA A 680 -35.61 13.98 -8.04
CA ALA A 680 -34.93 14.18 -9.30
C ALA A 680 -33.41 14.06 -9.15
N VAL A 681 -32.76 13.65 -10.23
CA VAL A 681 -31.29 13.55 -10.33
C VAL A 681 -30.84 14.29 -11.58
N ILE A 682 -29.81 15.13 -11.45
CA ILE A 682 -29.10 15.78 -12.56
C ILE A 682 -27.69 15.20 -12.64
N LEU A 683 -27.31 14.70 -13.81
CA LEU A 683 -25.96 14.22 -14.07
C LEU A 683 -25.16 15.29 -14.82
N ALA A 684 -24.09 15.77 -14.19
CA ALA A 684 -23.18 16.79 -14.68
C ALA A 684 -21.72 16.31 -14.55
N THR A 685 -21.47 15.05 -14.93
CA THR A 685 -20.20 14.34 -14.70
C THR A 685 -19.01 14.86 -15.51
N GLY A 686 -19.22 15.81 -16.43
CA GLY A 686 -18.17 16.42 -17.23
C GLY A 686 -17.67 15.52 -18.37
N TYR A 687 -16.39 15.68 -18.73
CA TYR A 687 -15.73 14.99 -19.84
C TYR A 687 -14.33 14.55 -19.44
N LYS A 688 -13.64 13.80 -20.31
CA LYS A 688 -12.18 13.64 -20.27
C LYS A 688 -11.54 14.11 -21.58
N PRO A 689 -10.33 14.68 -21.58
CA PRO A 689 -9.60 14.98 -22.82
C PRO A 689 -9.19 13.68 -23.56
N PHE A 690 -9.16 13.73 -24.89
CA PHE A 690 -8.60 12.66 -25.73
C PHE A 690 -7.11 12.48 -25.44
N ASP A 691 -6.68 11.22 -25.28
CA ASP A 691 -5.26 10.86 -25.08
C ASP A 691 -4.47 10.91 -26.41
N PRO A 692 -3.57 11.89 -26.61
CA PRO A 692 -2.84 12.03 -27.87
C PRO A 692 -1.80 10.94 -28.11
N ARG A 693 -1.46 10.11 -27.13
CA ARG A 693 -0.55 8.96 -27.31
C ARG A 693 -1.09 7.96 -28.33
N LYS A 694 -2.42 7.96 -28.57
CA LYS A 694 -3.08 7.19 -29.64
C LYS A 694 -2.71 7.65 -31.06
N ILE A 695 -2.12 8.84 -31.20
CA ILE A 695 -1.63 9.43 -32.46
C ILE A 695 -0.11 9.63 -32.34
N PRO A 696 0.70 8.54 -32.47
CA PRO A 696 2.13 8.61 -32.20
C PRO A 696 2.88 9.56 -33.14
N GLN A 697 2.30 9.90 -34.31
CA GLN A 697 2.88 10.83 -35.27
C GLN A 697 3.02 12.26 -34.71
N TYR A 698 2.28 12.62 -33.65
CA TYR A 698 2.39 13.93 -33.00
C TYR A 698 3.45 13.96 -31.89
N GLY A 699 4.04 12.82 -31.53
CA GLY A 699 5.16 12.77 -30.59
C GLY A 699 4.82 13.15 -29.13
N TYR A 700 3.54 13.21 -28.76
CA TYR A 700 3.14 13.43 -27.37
C TYR A 700 3.61 12.29 -26.46
N GLY A 701 4.24 12.64 -25.33
CA GLY A 701 4.90 11.68 -24.44
C GLY A 701 6.27 11.18 -24.93
N ARG A 702 6.68 11.55 -26.16
CA ARG A 702 8.01 11.26 -26.72
C ARG A 702 8.90 12.51 -26.76
N TYR A 703 8.32 13.67 -27.07
CA TYR A 703 9.03 14.93 -27.20
C TYR A 703 8.64 15.89 -26.07
N ASP A 704 9.63 16.46 -25.41
CA ASP A 704 9.46 17.28 -24.20
C ASP A 704 8.53 18.49 -24.36
N ASN A 705 8.53 19.12 -25.54
CA ASN A 705 7.81 20.36 -25.81
C ASN A 705 6.53 20.14 -26.65
N VAL A 706 6.03 18.89 -26.72
CA VAL A 706 4.70 18.59 -27.25
C VAL A 706 3.75 18.42 -26.05
N ILE A 707 2.84 19.37 -25.88
CA ILE A 707 1.95 19.45 -24.72
C ILE A 707 0.48 19.47 -25.14
N THR A 708 -0.41 19.07 -24.23
CA THR A 708 -1.85 19.17 -24.47
C THR A 708 -2.38 20.58 -24.24
N ALA A 709 -3.58 20.78 -24.74
CA ALA A 709 -4.41 21.92 -24.50
C ALA A 709 -4.49 22.30 -23.00
N LEU A 710 -4.81 21.34 -22.15
CA LEU A 710 -5.04 21.57 -20.72
C LEU A 710 -3.72 21.80 -19.98
N GLN A 711 -2.65 21.11 -20.36
CA GLN A 711 -1.29 21.40 -19.88
C GLN A 711 -0.89 22.85 -20.16
N PHE A 712 -1.21 23.37 -21.34
CA PHE A 712 -0.92 24.76 -21.68
C PHE A 712 -1.75 25.77 -20.86
N GLU A 713 -3.00 25.47 -20.47
CA GLU A 713 -3.74 26.32 -19.51
C GLU A 713 -3.03 26.41 -18.18
N ARG A 714 -2.54 25.28 -17.68
CA ARG A 714 -1.83 25.22 -16.40
C ARG A 714 -0.55 26.05 -16.47
N MET A 715 0.15 26.05 -17.60
CA MET A 715 1.30 26.94 -17.80
C MET A 715 0.93 28.43 -17.86
N LEU A 716 -0.24 28.77 -18.43
CA LEU A 716 -0.71 30.16 -18.51
C LEU A 716 -1.21 30.68 -17.16
N ASN A 717 -1.68 29.80 -16.28
CA ASN A 717 -2.26 30.21 -15.02
C ASN A 717 -1.17 30.63 -14.01
N SER A 718 -1.36 31.78 -13.34
CA SER A 718 -0.44 32.29 -12.31
C SER A 718 -0.26 31.36 -11.11
N SER A 719 -1.28 30.52 -10.81
CA SER A 719 -1.23 29.48 -9.77
C SER A 719 -0.74 28.13 -10.28
N GLY A 720 -0.37 28.05 -11.56
CA GLY A 720 0.15 26.83 -12.18
C GLY A 720 1.67 26.72 -12.10
N PRO A 721 2.24 25.61 -12.58
CA PRO A 721 3.63 25.20 -12.33
C PRO A 721 4.70 26.13 -12.92
N THR A 722 4.33 26.98 -13.88
CA THR A 722 5.25 27.97 -14.49
C THR A 722 4.93 29.41 -14.10
N GLU A 723 4.08 29.63 -13.08
CA GLU A 723 3.68 30.94 -12.58
C GLU A 723 3.14 31.88 -13.68
N GLY A 724 2.47 31.31 -14.69
CA GLY A 724 1.93 32.05 -15.84
C GLY A 724 2.91 32.34 -16.97
N LYS A 725 4.16 31.83 -16.89
CA LYS A 725 5.18 31.97 -17.92
C LYS A 725 5.11 30.81 -18.92
N ILE A 726 5.23 31.12 -20.22
CA ILE A 726 5.28 30.12 -21.28
C ILE A 726 6.74 29.71 -21.48
N LEU A 727 7.11 28.52 -21.02
CA LEU A 727 8.48 28.02 -21.00
C LEU A 727 8.59 26.66 -21.69
N LEU A 728 9.71 26.40 -22.36
CA LEU A 728 10.11 25.07 -22.79
C LEU A 728 10.58 24.26 -21.57
N LYS A 729 10.80 22.95 -21.77
CA LYS A 729 11.27 22.04 -20.72
C LYS A 729 12.60 22.47 -20.09
N ASP A 730 13.46 23.12 -20.85
CA ASP A 730 14.76 23.67 -20.38
C ASP A 730 14.63 25.02 -19.65
N GLY A 731 13.42 25.55 -19.51
CA GLY A 731 13.13 26.83 -18.87
C GLY A 731 13.28 28.06 -19.77
N SER A 732 13.65 27.90 -21.04
CA SER A 732 13.75 29.02 -21.99
C SER A 732 12.39 29.37 -22.61
N PRO A 733 12.13 30.64 -22.99
CA PRO A 733 10.89 31.00 -23.67
C PRO A 733 10.90 30.55 -25.14
N PRO A 734 9.79 30.01 -25.67
CA PRO A 734 9.68 29.65 -27.08
C PRO A 734 9.67 30.89 -27.97
N LYS A 735 10.31 30.80 -29.15
CA LYS A 735 10.29 31.79 -30.23
C LYS A 735 9.27 31.45 -31.31
N LYS A 736 8.95 30.17 -31.51
CA LYS A 736 7.94 29.69 -32.47
C LYS A 736 7.08 28.61 -31.83
N ILE A 737 5.75 28.74 -31.95
CA ILE A 737 4.78 27.79 -31.39
C ILE A 737 3.80 27.34 -32.48
N ALA A 738 3.59 26.04 -32.57
CA ALA A 738 2.51 25.44 -33.35
C ALA A 738 1.33 25.06 -32.45
N ILE A 739 0.10 25.31 -32.91
CA ILE A 739 -1.14 24.88 -32.28
C ILE A 739 -1.89 24.02 -33.28
N ILE A 740 -2.07 22.75 -32.95
CA ILE A 740 -2.75 21.78 -33.81
C ILE A 740 -4.18 21.61 -33.32
N HIS A 741 -5.15 21.91 -34.20
CA HIS A 741 -6.57 21.81 -33.88
C HIS A 741 -7.07 20.38 -34.05
N CYS A 742 -8.20 20.07 -33.41
CA CYS A 742 -8.96 18.83 -33.66
C CYS A 742 -8.16 17.53 -33.41
N VAL A 743 -7.21 17.53 -32.47
CA VAL A 743 -6.41 16.33 -32.17
C VAL A 743 -7.32 15.26 -31.55
N GLY A 744 -7.57 14.17 -32.27
CA GLY A 744 -8.49 13.10 -31.86
C GLY A 744 -9.97 13.45 -31.96
N SER A 745 -10.35 14.55 -32.63
CA SER A 745 -11.73 14.95 -32.92
C SER A 745 -11.90 15.22 -34.41
N ARG A 746 -13.07 14.91 -34.97
CA ARG A 746 -13.28 14.88 -36.44
C ARG A 746 -12.28 13.95 -37.15
N ASP A 747 -11.95 12.84 -36.50
CA ASP A 747 -11.09 11.77 -37.03
C ASP A 747 -11.89 10.46 -37.02
N GLU A 748 -12.15 9.90 -38.20
CA GLU A 748 -12.92 8.65 -38.38
C GLU A 748 -12.26 7.44 -37.70
N ARG A 749 -10.96 7.51 -37.37
CA ARG A 749 -10.25 6.46 -36.63
C ARG A 749 -10.52 6.51 -35.13
N PHE A 750 -10.93 7.67 -34.62
CA PHE A 750 -11.15 7.93 -33.20
C PHE A 750 -12.55 8.52 -33.00
N ASN A 751 -12.68 9.83 -32.82
CA ASN A 751 -13.95 10.51 -32.64
C ASN A 751 -14.37 11.24 -33.92
N PRO A 752 -15.39 10.74 -34.67
CA PRO A 752 -15.83 11.39 -35.91
C PRO A 752 -16.55 12.72 -35.67
N TYR A 753 -17.01 12.96 -34.43
CA TYR A 753 -17.71 14.19 -34.05
C TYR A 753 -16.76 15.35 -33.75
N CYS A 754 -17.32 16.57 -33.84
CA CYS A 754 -16.63 17.80 -33.44
C CYS A 754 -16.85 18.07 -31.96
N SER A 755 -15.76 18.23 -31.20
CA SER A 755 -15.77 18.54 -29.77
C SER A 755 -16.19 19.98 -29.46
N LYS A 756 -16.45 20.81 -30.48
CA LYS A 756 -16.96 22.19 -30.40
C LYS A 756 -16.08 23.21 -29.67
N ILE A 757 -15.04 22.79 -28.95
CA ILE A 757 -14.15 23.67 -28.17
C ILE A 757 -12.84 23.99 -28.88
N CYS A 758 -12.25 23.03 -29.62
CA CYS A 758 -10.86 23.10 -30.07
C CYS A 758 -10.53 24.37 -30.88
N CYS A 759 -11.41 24.81 -31.78
CA CYS A 759 -11.16 26.01 -32.60
C CYS A 759 -10.99 27.28 -31.77
N MET A 760 -11.90 27.53 -30.83
CA MET A 760 -11.88 28.75 -30.02
C MET A 760 -10.80 28.71 -28.97
N TYR A 761 -10.56 27.53 -28.44
CA TYR A 761 -9.49 27.24 -27.51
C TYR A 761 -8.11 27.55 -28.11
N SER A 762 -7.86 27.08 -29.34
CA SER A 762 -6.62 27.35 -30.05
C SER A 762 -6.47 28.83 -30.44
N LEU A 763 -7.55 29.50 -30.86
CA LEU A 763 -7.52 30.95 -31.14
C LEU A 763 -7.22 31.76 -29.87
N LYS A 764 -7.80 31.35 -28.73
CA LYS A 764 -7.47 31.93 -27.42
C LYS A 764 -5.99 31.76 -27.11
N PHE A 765 -5.43 30.57 -27.28
CA PHE A 765 -4.02 30.35 -27.04
C PHE A 765 -3.12 31.16 -27.94
N ALA A 766 -3.46 31.27 -29.22
CA ALA A 766 -2.71 32.09 -30.16
C ALA A 766 -2.67 33.56 -29.72
N HIS A 767 -3.80 34.09 -29.23
CA HIS A 767 -3.87 35.42 -28.63
C HIS A 767 -2.97 35.55 -27.40
N LEU A 768 -3.08 34.61 -26.45
CA LEU A 768 -2.35 34.67 -25.18
C LEU A 768 -0.84 34.50 -25.36
N VAL A 769 -0.40 33.70 -26.33
CA VAL A 769 1.01 33.63 -26.72
C VAL A 769 1.48 35.00 -27.21
N ARG A 770 0.76 35.64 -28.13
CA ARG A 770 1.12 36.96 -28.66
C ARG A 770 1.08 38.08 -27.61
N GLU A 771 0.17 37.96 -26.63
CA GLU A 771 0.05 38.92 -25.51
C GLU A 771 1.24 38.80 -24.55
N ARG A 772 1.74 37.57 -24.31
CA ARG A 772 2.70 37.27 -23.25
C ARG A 772 4.12 37.03 -23.74
N THR A 773 4.31 36.78 -25.03
CA THR A 773 5.62 36.50 -25.64
C THR A 773 5.75 37.16 -27.01
N GLU A 774 6.98 37.23 -27.51
CA GLU A 774 7.27 37.67 -28.88
C GLU A 774 7.19 36.52 -29.91
N ALA A 775 6.69 35.35 -29.51
CA ALA A 775 6.74 34.16 -30.35
C ALA A 775 5.87 34.30 -31.62
N GLU A 776 6.35 33.70 -32.71
CA GLU A 776 5.53 33.46 -33.89
C GLU A 776 4.59 32.28 -33.64
N VAL A 777 3.34 32.42 -34.05
CA VAL A 777 2.30 31.41 -33.79
C VAL A 777 1.70 30.88 -35.08
N TYR A 778 1.71 29.55 -35.21
CA TYR A 778 1.15 28.81 -36.33
C TYR A 778 -0.06 27.98 -35.84
N ASN A 779 -1.21 28.16 -36.47
CA ASN A 779 -2.43 27.42 -36.17
C ASN A 779 -2.76 26.50 -37.35
N PHE A 780 -2.78 25.20 -37.10
CA PHE A 780 -3.09 24.17 -38.09
C PHE A 780 -4.51 23.68 -37.88
N TYR A 781 -5.37 23.82 -38.90
CA TYR A 781 -6.79 23.51 -38.80
C TYR A 781 -7.36 22.86 -40.06
N ILE A 782 -8.47 22.13 -39.91
CA ILE A 782 -9.24 21.57 -41.04
C ILE A 782 -10.25 22.62 -41.53
N ASP A 783 -11.20 22.96 -40.65
CA ASP A 783 -12.14 24.07 -40.78
C ASP A 783 -12.31 24.74 -39.43
N LEU A 784 -12.46 26.05 -39.41
CA LEU A 784 -12.75 26.80 -38.18
C LEU A 784 -14.25 26.87 -37.95
N ARG A 785 -14.69 26.39 -36.78
CA ARG A 785 -16.10 26.42 -36.34
C ARG A 785 -16.27 27.41 -35.19
N ALA A 786 -16.33 28.70 -35.51
CA ALA A 786 -16.55 29.80 -34.55
C ALA A 786 -18.06 30.05 -34.32
N PHE A 787 -18.78 29.03 -33.86
CA PHE A 787 -20.24 29.11 -33.71
C PHE A 787 -20.59 29.70 -32.33
N GLY A 788 -21.21 30.88 -32.30
CA GLY A 788 -21.60 31.55 -31.05
C GLY A 788 -21.58 33.07 -31.17
N LYS A 789 -22.29 33.77 -30.27
CA LYS A 789 -22.28 35.23 -30.24
C LYS A 789 -20.89 35.72 -29.83
N GLY A 790 -20.27 36.58 -30.64
CA GLY A 790 -18.93 37.12 -30.39
C GLY A 790 -17.76 36.23 -30.86
N TYR A 791 -18.02 35.02 -31.34
CA TYR A 791 -16.97 34.04 -31.69
C TYR A 791 -16.33 34.36 -33.04
N GLU A 792 -17.14 34.76 -34.02
CA GLU A 792 -16.67 35.19 -35.34
C GLU A 792 -15.90 36.51 -35.24
N GLU A 793 -16.36 37.45 -34.42
CA GLU A 793 -15.66 38.71 -34.14
C GLU A 793 -14.31 38.44 -33.47
N PHE A 794 -14.28 37.50 -32.52
CA PHE A 794 -13.04 37.05 -31.89
C PHE A 794 -12.08 36.46 -32.93
N TYR A 795 -12.54 35.52 -33.78
CA TYR A 795 -11.73 34.96 -34.86
C TYR A 795 -11.15 36.05 -35.78
N ARG A 796 -11.96 37.03 -36.20
CA ARG A 796 -11.50 38.15 -37.04
C ARG A 796 -10.45 39.01 -36.36
N ARG A 797 -10.62 39.27 -35.06
CA ARG A 797 -9.62 39.97 -34.24
C ARG A 797 -8.31 39.20 -34.23
N ILE A 798 -8.33 37.91 -33.89
CA ILE A 798 -7.13 37.07 -33.82
C ILE A 798 -6.41 37.01 -35.19
N ARG A 799 -7.16 36.97 -36.30
CA ARG A 799 -6.56 37.02 -37.64
C ARG A 799 -5.80 38.33 -37.93
N SER A 800 -6.17 39.43 -37.29
CA SER A 800 -5.48 40.72 -37.43
C SER A 800 -4.20 40.85 -36.59
N GLU A 801 -3.97 39.91 -35.65
CA GLU A 801 -2.83 39.95 -34.71
C GLU A 801 -1.54 39.30 -35.26
N GLY A 802 -1.52 38.97 -36.56
CA GLY A 802 -0.34 38.43 -37.25
C GLY A 802 -0.15 36.92 -37.10
N ILE A 803 -1.15 36.21 -36.58
CA ILE A 803 -1.13 34.75 -36.40
C ILE A 803 -1.23 34.05 -37.76
N LYS A 804 -0.37 33.05 -37.98
CA LYS A 804 -0.35 32.25 -39.22
C LYS A 804 -1.40 31.15 -39.12
N LEU A 805 -2.40 31.20 -40.00
CA LEU A 805 -3.48 30.21 -40.08
C LEU A 805 -3.24 29.32 -41.30
N ILE A 806 -2.94 28.04 -41.07
CA ILE A 806 -2.61 27.05 -42.11
C ILE A 806 -3.73 26.01 -42.17
N ARG A 807 -4.30 25.83 -43.37
CA ARG A 807 -5.41 24.89 -43.55
C ARG A 807 -4.89 23.52 -43.96
N GLY A 808 -4.54 22.73 -42.96
CA GLY A 808 -4.10 21.35 -43.11
C GLY A 808 -3.37 20.92 -41.85
N LEU A 809 -3.79 19.79 -41.27
CA LEU A 809 -3.10 19.25 -40.09
C LEU A 809 -1.77 18.64 -40.52
N PRO A 810 -0.72 18.70 -39.67
CA PRO A 810 0.53 18.01 -39.97
C PRO A 810 0.27 16.51 -40.05
N GLY A 811 0.92 15.86 -41.03
CA GLY A 811 0.93 14.41 -41.16
C GLY A 811 1.87 13.75 -40.14
N GLU A 812 2.99 14.41 -39.82
CA GLU A 812 3.98 13.94 -38.85
C GLU A 812 4.72 15.11 -38.19
N ILE A 813 5.15 14.90 -36.94
CA ILE A 813 6.08 15.77 -36.22
C ILE A 813 7.37 15.00 -35.98
N VAL A 814 8.49 15.55 -36.42
CA VAL A 814 9.82 14.97 -36.22
C VAL A 814 10.70 15.92 -35.42
N GLN A 815 11.52 15.40 -34.51
CA GLN A 815 12.50 16.20 -33.78
C GLN A 815 13.86 16.12 -34.48
N GLN A 816 14.41 17.27 -34.87
CA GLN A 816 15.72 17.41 -35.51
C GLN A 816 16.45 18.60 -34.88
N ASP A 817 17.73 18.43 -34.54
CA ASP A 817 18.56 19.48 -33.93
C ASP A 817 17.93 20.21 -32.73
N GLY A 818 17.13 19.48 -31.94
CA GLY A 818 16.42 20.02 -30.76
C GLY A 818 15.16 20.83 -31.08
N LYS A 819 14.78 20.97 -32.35
CA LYS A 819 13.54 21.63 -32.82
C LYS A 819 12.51 20.61 -33.28
N LEU A 820 11.24 21.03 -33.29
CA LEU A 820 10.11 20.24 -33.76
C LEU A 820 9.74 20.69 -35.17
N HIS A 821 9.81 19.78 -36.14
CA HIS A 821 9.44 20.02 -37.53
C HIS A 821 8.06 19.42 -37.80
N LEU A 822 7.13 20.26 -38.26
CA LEU A 822 5.78 19.87 -38.65
C LEU A 822 5.73 19.70 -40.16
N LEU A 823 5.49 18.47 -40.61
CA LEU A 823 5.43 18.11 -42.02
C LEU A 823 3.97 17.92 -42.44
N GLY A 824 3.51 18.63 -43.48
CA GLY A 824 2.14 18.52 -43.96
C GLY A 824 1.88 19.30 -45.25
N GLU A 825 0.60 19.47 -45.58
CA GLU A 825 0.14 20.14 -46.79
C GLU A 825 -0.83 21.28 -46.41
N ASP A 826 -0.64 22.47 -46.98
CA ASP A 826 -1.63 23.56 -46.89
C ASP A 826 -2.61 23.44 -48.06
N SER A 827 -3.82 22.97 -47.77
CA SER A 827 -4.88 22.78 -48.76
C SER A 827 -5.41 24.07 -49.40
N LEU A 828 -5.10 25.26 -48.86
CA LEU A 828 -5.45 26.52 -49.51
C LEU A 828 -4.39 26.98 -50.51
N LEU A 829 -3.13 26.63 -50.27
CA LEU A 829 -2.00 27.02 -51.12
C LEU A 829 -1.59 25.91 -52.09
N ASP A 830 -2.05 24.67 -51.87
CA ASP A 830 -1.64 23.47 -52.62
C ASP A 830 -0.11 23.24 -52.54
N GLU A 831 0.46 23.51 -51.36
CA GLU A 831 1.90 23.45 -51.09
C GLU A 831 2.21 22.58 -49.87
N MET A 832 3.28 21.78 -49.96
CA MET A 832 3.85 21.07 -48.81
C MET A 832 4.60 22.06 -47.91
N TYR A 833 4.46 21.91 -46.60
CA TYR A 833 5.19 22.69 -45.61
C TYR A 833 6.07 21.82 -44.71
N ASP A 834 7.21 22.40 -44.31
CA ASP A 834 8.06 21.96 -43.22
C ASP A 834 8.28 23.18 -42.31
N ILE A 835 7.60 23.18 -41.17
CA ILE A 835 7.62 24.32 -40.24
C ILE A 835 8.33 23.91 -38.96
N GLU A 836 9.47 24.55 -38.73
CA GLU A 836 10.25 24.43 -37.50
C GLU A 836 9.63 25.29 -36.38
N VAL A 837 9.35 24.66 -35.24
CA VAL A 837 8.87 25.30 -34.02
C VAL A 837 9.60 24.78 -32.76
N ASP A 838 9.48 25.54 -31.67
CA ASP A 838 10.04 25.17 -30.37
C ASP A 838 9.07 24.35 -29.52
N MET A 839 7.77 24.60 -29.69
CA MET A 839 6.70 24.01 -28.90
C MET A 839 5.48 23.68 -29.78
N VAL A 840 4.83 22.56 -29.49
CA VAL A 840 3.57 22.16 -30.12
C VAL A 840 2.50 22.02 -29.05
N ILE A 841 1.37 22.68 -29.24
CA ILE A 841 0.19 22.59 -28.39
C ILE A 841 -0.89 21.79 -29.12
N LEU A 842 -1.31 20.68 -28.53
CA LEU A 842 -2.32 19.78 -29.08
C LEU A 842 -3.70 20.12 -28.51
N ALA A 843 -4.58 20.71 -29.33
CA ALA A 843 -5.96 20.96 -28.95
C ALA A 843 -6.79 19.68 -29.06
N THR A 844 -6.76 18.90 -27.99
CA THR A 844 -7.38 17.58 -27.87
C THR A 844 -8.90 17.63 -27.93
N GLY A 845 -9.50 16.60 -28.53
CA GLY A 845 -10.94 16.35 -28.47
C GLY A 845 -11.43 16.05 -27.06
N LEU A 846 -12.75 16.11 -26.88
CA LEU A 846 -13.42 15.73 -25.64
C LEU A 846 -14.07 14.36 -25.82
N GLU A 847 -13.90 13.48 -24.84
CA GLU A 847 -14.52 12.16 -24.77
C GLU A 847 -15.43 12.06 -23.53
N PRO A 848 -16.44 11.18 -23.54
CA PRO A 848 -17.12 10.77 -22.32
C PRO A 848 -16.09 10.25 -21.30
N ARG A 849 -16.40 10.39 -20.02
CA ARG A 849 -15.53 9.84 -18.97
C ARG A 849 -15.38 8.32 -19.07
N GLU A 850 -14.29 7.77 -18.51
CA GLU A 850 -14.00 6.33 -18.52
C GLU A 850 -15.08 5.50 -17.81
N ASP A 851 -15.63 6.05 -16.73
CA ASP A 851 -16.70 5.50 -15.92
C ASP A 851 -18.10 5.75 -16.52
N ALA A 852 -18.22 6.28 -17.74
CA ALA A 852 -19.52 6.64 -18.31
C ALA A 852 -20.46 5.42 -18.45
N GLU A 853 -19.96 4.26 -18.88
CA GLU A 853 -20.81 3.06 -18.99
C GLU A 853 -21.29 2.56 -17.62
N GLU A 854 -20.48 2.76 -16.56
CA GLU A 854 -20.85 2.40 -15.19
C GLU A 854 -21.93 3.34 -14.66
N VAL A 855 -21.74 4.66 -14.82
CA VAL A 855 -22.74 5.69 -14.50
C VAL A 855 -24.04 5.44 -15.26
N ARG A 856 -23.97 5.06 -16.54
CA ARG A 856 -25.14 4.71 -17.35
C ARG A 856 -26.00 3.64 -16.70
N ARG A 857 -25.33 2.58 -16.23
CA ARG A 857 -25.97 1.40 -15.61
C ARG A 857 -26.50 1.74 -14.23
N LEU A 858 -25.71 2.47 -13.45
CA LEU A 858 -26.05 2.92 -12.10
C LEU A 858 -27.35 3.75 -12.09
N PHE A 859 -27.50 4.68 -13.03
CA PHE A 859 -28.69 5.52 -13.14
C PHE A 859 -29.76 4.98 -14.10
N ASN A 860 -29.51 3.84 -14.74
CA ASN A 860 -30.39 3.20 -15.73
C ASN A 860 -30.85 4.15 -16.85
N ILE A 861 -29.89 4.84 -17.49
CA ILE A 861 -30.14 5.83 -18.55
C ILE A 861 -29.63 5.34 -19.93
N SER A 862 -30.10 6.01 -20.98
CA SER A 862 -29.61 5.78 -22.35
C SER A 862 -28.34 6.57 -22.62
N CYS A 863 -27.49 6.05 -23.53
CA CYS A 863 -26.42 6.82 -24.16
C CYS A 863 -26.68 6.98 -25.65
N SER A 864 -26.17 8.08 -26.19
CA SER A 864 -25.89 8.22 -27.62
C SER A 864 -24.88 7.19 -28.11
N ARG A 865 -24.79 7.03 -29.44
CA ARG A 865 -23.82 6.13 -30.08
C ARG A 865 -22.37 6.45 -29.71
N ASP A 866 -22.10 7.72 -29.41
CA ASP A 866 -20.76 8.23 -29.09
C ASP A 866 -20.46 8.19 -27.58
N GLY A 867 -21.33 7.58 -26.76
CA GLY A 867 -21.09 7.35 -25.32
C GLY A 867 -21.51 8.49 -24.38
N TRP A 868 -22.10 9.57 -24.90
CA TRP A 868 -22.66 10.67 -24.08
C TRP A 868 -24.11 10.35 -23.64
N PHE A 869 -24.50 10.73 -22.42
CA PHE A 869 -25.89 10.62 -21.93
C PHE A 869 -26.78 11.77 -22.42
#